data_AF-A0A6I9UXE4-F1
#
_entry.id   AF-A0A6I9UXE4-F1
#
_cell.length_a   1.000
_cell.length_b   1.000
_cell.length_c   1.000
_cell.angle_alpha   90.00
_cell.angle_beta   90.00
_cell.angle_gamma   90.00
#
_symmetry.space_group_name_H-M   'P 1'
#
loop_
_entity.id
_entity.type
_entity.pdbx_description
1 polymer ?
#
loop_
_entity_poly.entity_id
_entity_poly.type
_entity_poly.pdbx_seq_one_letter_code
_entity_poly.pdbx_strand_id
1 'polypeptide(L)'
;MAPPLRIAIIGQSNFAADVLELILEKKYNVVGVFTIPDKGSREDILATTAARHNIPVFKFASWRKKGVALPEVLQQYKSVKATLNVLPFCSQFIPMEVIDGADLGSICYHPSILPRHRGASAIQWTLIEGDEDAGFTIFWADDGLDTGPILLQKQAPIEPTDTLDTIYKRFLYPEGVKSMGVAVDMVAAGTAPKITQTEIGATYDPAMFKEENQFVDLNQPASNIFNFVRGLDSQPGAIAIVLNSNGSEEKVRLFGAHIYSAGPVKQLGSLKLKGLKTPAYIHPDGLLIQGTDGNFVNVRRIKKGSKMINAADWFKQSDQPQITEFSEDELLKKEILRGVWNSILKAPIEAETDFFAAGAGSMDVVRLVEECKDAFDVPLENEHVFMAPVFEEFFVEIVKNLRQGSSASGVEVPFEGFIMRANKREIPVPTQLFINGEFVNAERNDTLDIINPTDEKLICKVACASRNDVDKAVQAAHNAFYGSWKQVSARQRGQLMMKLADLMEQYKEDLATIESVDSGAVYTLALKTHIGMSIDAWRYFAGWCDKIQGSTIPVNPARPNNVLTFTKREPIGVTGLVTPWNYPLMMLSWKMAACIAAGNTCLIKPAQTCPLTALKFAELTVKAGFPPGVINVVPGQGSGAGQAVADHPLIRKLGFTGSTPIGKVIMKSCADSNLKKCSLELGGKSPLVIFADCDLDKAVKHGMSSVFFNKGENCIAAGRLFVEDRIHDEFVRRVVKDIRTMTIGDPLNRSTAHGPQNHKAHFDKLIEFCRRGVKEGATLVYGGKAVPNTKGYFFEPTVFTNVEDEMFIAKEESFGPIMIISKFNGSDVDSVMKRANRSEYGLASGVFTKDISKALSFAERIEAGTVFVNVYNKTDVAAPFGGFKQSGFGKDLGQEALNEYLKTKCVTIEF
;
A
#
# COMPACT_ATOMS: atom_id res chain seq x y z
N MET A 1 10.44 44.37 -19.98
CA MET A 1 9.84 43.04 -19.73
C MET A 1 10.02 42.24 -21.00
N ALA A 2 10.55 41.02 -20.92
CA ALA A 2 10.55 40.11 -22.06
C ALA A 2 9.09 39.90 -22.53
N PRO A 3 8.82 39.80 -23.84
CA PRO A 3 7.47 39.55 -24.33
C PRO A 3 6.91 38.26 -23.71
N PRO A 4 5.60 38.21 -23.42
CA PRO A 4 4.98 37.02 -22.83
C PRO A 4 5.12 35.83 -23.78
N LEU A 5 5.61 34.70 -23.25
CA LEU A 5 5.82 33.47 -24.00
C LEU A 5 4.48 32.95 -24.56
N ARG A 6 4.41 32.77 -25.89
CA ARG A 6 3.25 32.22 -26.61
C ARG A 6 3.60 30.84 -27.14
N ILE A 7 3.00 29.81 -26.57
CA ILE A 7 3.39 28.42 -26.83
C ILE A 7 2.40 27.76 -27.80
N ALA A 8 2.92 27.12 -28.86
CA ALA A 8 2.16 26.14 -29.63
C ALA A 8 2.58 24.73 -29.21
N ILE A 9 1.60 23.88 -28.86
CA ILE A 9 1.84 22.45 -28.62
C ILE A 9 1.60 21.70 -29.92
N ILE A 10 2.59 20.93 -30.37
CA ILE A 10 2.51 20.12 -31.59
C ILE A 10 2.74 18.66 -31.21
N GLY A 11 1.69 17.84 -31.22
CA GLY A 11 1.80 16.44 -30.84
C GLY A 11 0.46 15.71 -30.74
N GLN A 12 0.47 14.57 -30.08
CA GLN A 12 -0.71 13.71 -29.86
C GLN A 12 -0.49 12.85 -28.60
N SER A 13 -1.46 12.00 -28.26
CA SER A 13 -1.42 11.08 -27.11
C SER A 13 -1.52 11.73 -25.72
N ASN A 14 -1.72 10.90 -24.69
CA ASN A 14 -1.85 11.33 -23.29
C ASN A 14 -0.61 12.12 -22.83
N PHE A 15 0.58 11.72 -23.28
CA PHE A 15 1.82 12.39 -22.91
C PHE A 15 1.81 13.87 -23.31
N ALA A 16 1.30 14.19 -24.51
CA ALA A 16 1.18 15.58 -24.95
C ALA A 16 0.09 16.34 -24.18
N ALA A 17 -1.01 15.67 -23.82
CA ALA A 17 -2.09 16.26 -23.03
C ALA A 17 -1.62 16.62 -21.61
N ASP A 18 -0.86 15.75 -20.95
CA ASP A 18 -0.31 16.02 -19.62
C ASP A 18 0.76 17.13 -19.66
N VAL A 19 1.57 17.20 -20.72
CA VAL A 19 2.49 18.32 -20.94
C VAL A 19 1.72 19.63 -21.13
N LEU A 20 0.60 19.61 -21.86
CA LEU A 20 -0.29 20.78 -22.01
C LEU A 20 -0.83 21.21 -20.64
N GLU A 21 -1.40 20.29 -19.86
CA GLU A 21 -1.95 20.61 -18.53
C GLU A 21 -0.86 21.19 -17.61
N LEU A 22 0.34 20.60 -17.56
CA LEU A 22 1.46 21.11 -16.77
C LEU A 22 1.89 22.53 -17.20
N ILE A 23 1.92 22.82 -18.51
CA ILE A 23 2.25 24.15 -19.02
C ILE A 23 1.19 25.18 -18.62
N LEU A 24 -0.09 24.79 -18.61
CA LEU A 24 -1.20 25.63 -18.17
C LEU A 24 -1.17 25.88 -16.65
N GLU A 25 -0.84 24.86 -15.84
CA GLU A 25 -0.65 25.01 -14.39
C GLU A 25 0.46 26.02 -14.05
N LYS A 26 1.52 26.04 -14.86
CA LYS A 26 2.61 27.03 -14.79
C LYS A 26 2.21 28.43 -15.28
N LYS A 27 0.97 28.61 -15.73
CA LYS A 27 0.39 29.87 -16.22
C LYS A 27 1.06 30.42 -17.48
N TYR A 28 1.66 29.55 -18.29
CA TYR A 28 2.14 29.95 -19.62
C TYR A 28 0.96 30.05 -20.60
N ASN A 29 1.08 30.96 -21.57
CA ASN A 29 0.04 31.20 -22.56
C ASN A 29 0.18 30.23 -23.74
N VAL A 30 -0.71 29.24 -23.81
CA VAL A 30 -0.80 28.31 -24.94
C VAL A 30 -1.77 28.87 -25.98
N VAL A 31 -1.26 29.14 -27.19
CA VAL A 31 -1.98 29.88 -28.24
C VAL A 31 -2.56 28.98 -29.33
N GLY A 32 -2.19 27.70 -29.35
CA GLY A 32 -2.72 26.73 -30.29
C GLY A 32 -2.20 25.33 -30.04
N VAL A 33 -3.03 24.34 -30.33
CA VAL A 33 -2.72 22.92 -30.24
C VAL A 33 -2.87 22.31 -31.62
N PHE A 34 -1.82 21.64 -32.09
CA PHE A 34 -1.77 21.02 -33.41
C PHE A 34 -1.60 19.51 -33.25
N THR A 35 -2.56 18.75 -33.77
CA THR A 35 -2.62 17.30 -33.56
C THR A 35 -3.15 16.56 -34.79
N ILE A 36 -3.25 15.23 -34.70
CA ILE A 36 -3.70 14.36 -35.79
C ILE A 36 -5.22 14.42 -35.99
N PRO A 37 -5.74 14.01 -37.17
CA PRO A 37 -7.18 13.85 -37.38
C PRO A 37 -7.76 12.74 -36.52
N ASP A 38 -9.07 12.81 -36.30
CA ASP A 38 -9.81 11.81 -35.53
C ASP A 38 -9.75 10.43 -36.20
N LYS A 39 -9.66 9.37 -35.39
CA LYS A 39 -9.73 7.99 -35.85
C LYS A 39 -11.15 7.48 -35.63
N GLY A 40 -11.96 7.50 -36.68
CA GLY A 40 -13.38 7.16 -36.58
C GLY A 40 -14.14 8.18 -35.73
N SER A 41 -14.87 7.72 -34.69
CA SER A 41 -15.55 8.59 -33.71
C SER A 41 -14.65 9.06 -32.56
N ARG A 42 -13.37 8.66 -32.57
CA ARG A 42 -12.43 8.91 -31.48
C ARG A 42 -11.49 10.07 -31.79
N GLU A 43 -11.69 11.15 -31.05
CA GLU A 43 -10.83 12.33 -31.05
C GLU A 43 -9.55 12.10 -30.23
N ASP A 44 -8.45 12.74 -30.62
CA ASP A 44 -7.20 12.70 -29.86
C ASP A 44 -7.35 13.37 -28.49
N ILE A 45 -6.74 12.80 -27.47
CA ILE A 45 -6.84 13.27 -26.08
C ILE A 45 -6.26 14.68 -25.89
N LEU A 46 -5.26 15.07 -26.69
CA LEU A 46 -4.71 16.42 -26.67
C LEU A 46 -5.74 17.41 -27.23
N ALA A 47 -6.46 17.05 -28.30
CA ALA A 47 -7.54 17.88 -28.86
C ALA A 47 -8.67 18.11 -27.84
N THR A 48 -9.17 17.04 -27.23
CA THR A 48 -10.22 17.15 -26.20
C THR A 48 -9.76 17.94 -24.98
N THR A 49 -8.51 17.77 -24.54
CA THR A 49 -7.93 18.54 -23.43
C THR A 49 -7.80 20.02 -23.76
N ALA A 50 -7.30 20.36 -24.93
CA ALA A 50 -7.22 21.74 -25.40
C ALA A 50 -8.60 22.42 -25.48
N ALA A 51 -9.61 21.69 -25.99
CA ALA A 51 -10.98 22.18 -26.07
C ALA A 51 -11.57 22.50 -24.68
N ARG A 52 -11.29 21.69 -23.64
CA ARG A 52 -11.70 21.97 -22.25
C ARG A 52 -11.17 23.31 -21.72
N HIS A 53 -10.01 23.74 -22.22
CA HIS A 53 -9.38 25.00 -21.83
C HIS A 53 -9.65 26.15 -22.82
N ASN A 54 -10.56 25.97 -23.78
CA ASN A 54 -10.86 26.93 -24.85
C ASN A 54 -9.63 27.32 -25.68
N ILE A 55 -8.69 26.39 -25.87
CA ILE A 55 -7.50 26.59 -26.70
C ILE A 55 -7.82 26.17 -28.14
N PRO A 56 -7.47 26.97 -29.17
CA PRO A 56 -7.70 26.59 -30.56
C PRO A 56 -7.01 25.27 -30.93
N VAL A 57 -7.76 24.35 -31.53
CA VAL A 57 -7.27 23.04 -31.98
C VAL A 57 -7.24 22.99 -33.50
N PHE A 58 -6.11 22.56 -34.05
CA PHE A 58 -5.90 22.38 -35.48
C PHE A 58 -5.53 20.92 -35.75
N LYS A 59 -6.29 20.25 -36.62
CA LYS A 59 -6.10 18.83 -36.95
C LYS A 59 -5.66 18.66 -38.39
N PHE A 60 -4.46 18.11 -38.59
CA PHE A 60 -3.88 17.96 -39.93
C PHE A 60 -3.49 16.52 -40.21
N ALA A 61 -3.93 16.00 -41.35
CA ALA A 61 -3.51 14.68 -41.82
C ALA A 61 -2.01 14.64 -42.19
N SER A 62 -1.46 15.77 -42.63
CA SER A 62 -0.03 15.98 -42.86
C SER A 62 0.29 17.48 -42.86
N TRP A 63 1.51 17.85 -42.49
CA TRP A 63 2.03 19.22 -42.60
C TRP A 63 2.67 19.54 -43.96
N ARG A 64 3.14 18.49 -44.66
CA ARG A 64 3.88 18.61 -45.91
C ARG A 64 3.47 17.53 -46.91
N LYS A 65 3.61 17.80 -48.20
CA LYS A 65 3.44 16.83 -49.28
C LYS A 65 4.67 16.86 -50.17
N LYS A 66 5.31 15.71 -50.36
CA LYS A 66 6.59 15.59 -51.11
C LYS A 66 7.68 16.57 -50.63
N GLY A 67 7.78 16.76 -49.31
CA GLY A 67 8.79 17.64 -48.69
C GLY A 67 8.41 19.12 -48.61
N VAL A 68 7.36 19.57 -49.32
CA VAL A 68 6.94 20.99 -49.33
C VAL A 68 5.79 21.20 -48.34
N ALA A 69 5.87 22.24 -47.51
CA ALA A 69 4.82 22.63 -46.56
C ALA A 69 3.50 22.95 -47.28
N LEU A 70 2.38 22.50 -46.72
CA LEU A 70 1.05 22.83 -47.25
C LEU A 70 0.72 24.30 -46.94
N PRO A 71 0.46 25.17 -47.95
CA PRO A 71 0.27 26.61 -47.72
C PRO A 71 -0.85 26.93 -46.72
N GLU A 72 -1.97 26.21 -46.80
CA GLU A 72 -3.11 26.36 -45.90
C GLU A 72 -2.80 26.00 -44.45
N VAL A 73 -2.02 24.94 -44.23
CA VAL A 73 -1.58 24.49 -42.90
C VAL A 73 -0.61 25.52 -42.30
N LEU A 74 0.33 26.01 -43.11
CA LEU A 74 1.30 27.02 -42.68
C LEU A 74 0.62 28.35 -42.33
N GLN A 75 -0.42 28.75 -43.08
CA GLN A 75 -1.19 29.96 -42.78
C GLN A 75 -1.94 29.84 -41.44
N GLN A 76 -2.55 28.68 -41.16
CA GLN A 76 -3.21 28.42 -39.88
C GLN A 76 -2.22 28.43 -38.72
N TYR A 77 -1.05 27.80 -38.86
CA TYR A 77 0.01 27.88 -37.85
C TYR A 77 0.46 29.33 -37.60
N LYS A 78 0.75 30.10 -38.66
CA LYS A 78 1.16 31.52 -38.52
C LYS A 78 0.09 32.38 -37.83
N SER A 79 -1.19 32.02 -37.94
CA SER A 79 -2.28 32.78 -37.33
C SER A 79 -2.22 32.80 -35.79
N VAL A 80 -1.66 31.76 -35.15
CA VAL A 80 -1.56 31.70 -33.68
C VAL A 80 -0.38 32.49 -33.12
N LYS A 81 0.55 32.93 -33.97
CA LYS A 81 1.74 33.74 -33.64
C LYS A 81 2.51 33.17 -32.44
N ALA A 82 2.84 31.88 -32.49
CA ALA A 82 3.64 31.22 -31.46
C ALA A 82 5.06 31.78 -31.44
N THR A 83 5.63 31.95 -30.24
CA THR A 83 7.02 32.35 -30.03
C THR A 83 7.89 31.15 -29.63
N LEU A 84 7.29 30.04 -29.19
CA LEU A 84 7.95 28.76 -28.90
C LEU A 84 7.04 27.61 -29.33
N ASN A 85 7.60 26.62 -30.03
CA ASN A 85 6.91 25.34 -30.24
C ASN A 85 7.41 24.29 -29.25
N VAL A 86 6.47 23.52 -28.71
CA VAL A 86 6.74 22.41 -27.80
C VAL A 86 6.19 21.15 -28.45
N LEU A 87 7.08 20.21 -28.79
CA LEU A 87 6.81 18.97 -29.49
C LEU A 87 6.96 17.78 -28.52
N PRO A 88 5.98 17.51 -27.65
CA PRO A 88 6.08 16.46 -26.63
C PRO A 88 5.99 15.05 -27.23
N PHE A 89 5.21 14.86 -28.30
CA PHE A 89 5.12 13.57 -29.00
C PHE A 89 4.64 13.78 -30.43
N CYS A 90 5.57 13.89 -31.37
CA CYS A 90 5.28 14.19 -32.77
C CYS A 90 5.56 12.97 -33.67
N SER A 91 4.52 12.42 -34.30
CA SER A 91 4.67 11.33 -35.27
C SER A 91 4.65 11.78 -36.74
N GLN A 92 4.49 13.08 -36.97
CA GLN A 92 4.45 13.67 -38.30
C GLN A 92 5.73 14.47 -38.54
N PHE A 93 6.15 14.55 -39.80
CA PHE A 93 7.26 15.40 -40.16
C PHE A 93 6.81 16.86 -40.23
N ILE A 94 7.36 17.69 -39.34
CA ILE A 94 7.08 19.12 -39.27
C ILE A 94 8.03 19.85 -40.23
N PRO A 95 7.52 20.71 -41.12
CA PRO A 95 8.35 21.46 -42.07
C PRO A 95 9.16 22.56 -41.36
N MET A 96 10.32 22.92 -41.92
CA MET A 96 11.23 23.90 -41.31
C MET A 96 10.58 25.29 -41.16
N GLU A 97 9.64 25.65 -42.04
CA GLU A 97 8.87 26.89 -41.94
C GLU A 97 8.00 26.98 -40.67
N VAL A 98 7.73 25.84 -40.02
CA VAL A 98 7.05 25.76 -38.72
C VAL A 98 8.09 25.66 -37.59
N ILE A 99 9.11 24.81 -37.74
CA ILE A 99 10.19 24.63 -36.75
C ILE A 99 10.93 25.95 -36.46
N ASP A 100 11.29 26.69 -37.52
CA ASP A 100 11.95 27.99 -37.46
C ASP A 100 10.94 29.16 -37.37
N GLY A 101 9.64 28.86 -37.50
CA GLY A 101 8.58 29.88 -37.54
C GLY A 101 8.27 30.51 -36.19
N ALA A 102 8.86 30.01 -35.10
CA ALA A 102 8.76 30.55 -33.75
C ALA A 102 10.10 31.20 -33.35
N ASP A 103 10.08 32.46 -32.92
CA ASP A 103 11.31 33.25 -32.68
C ASP A 103 12.26 32.65 -31.63
N LEU A 104 11.74 31.93 -30.63
CA LEU A 104 12.56 31.25 -29.62
C LEU A 104 12.93 29.82 -30.02
N GLY A 105 12.41 29.32 -31.15
CA GLY A 105 12.67 27.99 -31.69
C GLY A 105 11.62 26.94 -31.32
N SER A 106 11.97 25.69 -31.57
CA SER A 106 11.13 24.51 -31.32
C SER A 106 11.89 23.50 -30.48
N ILE A 107 11.28 23.02 -29.39
CA ILE A 107 11.85 21.97 -28.53
C ILE A 107 11.08 20.67 -28.71
N CYS A 108 11.79 19.54 -28.80
CA CYS A 108 11.22 18.22 -29.08
C CYS A 108 11.69 17.19 -28.06
N TYR A 109 10.79 16.29 -27.67
CA TYR A 109 11.07 15.15 -26.80
C TYR A 109 11.38 13.90 -27.63
N HIS A 110 12.48 13.23 -27.31
CA HIS A 110 12.85 11.93 -27.87
C HIS A 110 13.10 10.91 -26.76
N PRO A 111 12.49 9.72 -26.77
CA PRO A 111 12.60 8.73 -25.71
C PRO A 111 13.88 7.88 -25.82
N SER A 112 15.03 8.53 -26.04
CA SER A 112 16.35 7.92 -25.95
C SER A 112 17.42 8.89 -25.46
N ILE A 113 18.54 8.32 -25.05
CA ILE A 113 19.78 9.06 -24.76
C ILE A 113 20.50 9.29 -26.09
N LEU A 114 20.15 10.38 -26.78
CA LEU A 114 20.74 10.73 -28.07
C LEU A 114 22.26 10.95 -27.94
N PRO A 115 23.05 10.49 -28.93
CA PRO A 115 22.64 10.14 -30.29
C PRO A 115 22.27 8.65 -30.51
N ARG A 116 22.29 7.80 -29.48
CA ARG A 116 21.97 6.38 -29.62
C ARG A 116 20.46 6.18 -29.78
N HIS A 117 20.08 5.18 -30.57
CA HIS A 117 18.69 4.82 -30.85
C HIS A 117 17.87 5.94 -31.50
N ARG A 118 18.35 6.49 -32.62
CA ARG A 118 17.56 7.43 -33.43
C ARG A 118 16.40 6.71 -34.11
N GLY A 119 15.26 7.39 -34.22
CA GLY A 119 14.08 6.94 -34.92
C GLY A 119 12.92 6.45 -34.04
N ALA A 120 11.88 5.93 -34.71
CA ALA A 120 10.55 5.76 -34.14
C ALA A 120 10.37 4.60 -33.14
N SER A 121 11.42 3.82 -32.86
CA SER A 121 11.35 2.64 -31.98
C SER A 121 12.47 2.62 -30.94
N ALA A 122 12.89 3.81 -30.50
CA ALA A 122 14.06 3.97 -29.67
C ALA A 122 13.97 3.20 -28.33
N ILE A 123 12.80 3.20 -27.68
CA ILE A 123 12.56 2.47 -26.43
C ILE A 123 12.75 0.97 -26.61
N GLN A 124 12.20 0.40 -27.70
CA GLN A 124 12.39 -1.00 -28.05
C GLN A 124 13.88 -1.31 -28.16
N TRP A 125 14.61 -0.50 -28.92
CA TRP A 125 16.02 -0.76 -29.22
C TRP A 125 16.94 -0.61 -28.01
N THR A 126 16.65 0.30 -27.08
CA THR A 126 17.33 0.37 -25.79
C THR A 126 17.23 -0.97 -25.03
N LEU A 127 16.05 -1.60 -25.03
CA LEU A 127 15.87 -2.91 -24.38
C LEU A 127 16.46 -4.07 -25.18
N ILE A 128 16.33 -4.05 -26.51
CA ILE A 128 16.81 -5.09 -27.44
C ILE A 128 18.33 -5.19 -27.40
N GLU A 129 19.02 -4.05 -27.47
CA GLU A 129 20.50 -3.98 -27.38
C GLU A 129 21.02 -4.28 -25.97
N GLY A 130 20.13 -4.29 -24.96
CA GLY A 130 20.50 -4.59 -23.58
C GLY A 130 21.28 -3.47 -22.92
N ASP A 131 20.97 -2.22 -23.26
CA ASP A 131 21.57 -1.05 -22.63
C ASP A 131 21.36 -1.08 -21.10
N GLU A 132 22.34 -0.59 -20.34
CA GLU A 132 22.25 -0.55 -18.87
C GLU A 132 21.34 0.59 -18.37
N ASP A 133 21.26 1.66 -19.16
CA ASP A 133 20.49 2.86 -18.87
C ASP A 133 19.48 3.13 -19.99
N ALA A 134 18.26 3.46 -19.59
CA ALA A 134 17.25 4.03 -20.48
C ALA A 134 17.07 5.52 -20.15
N GLY A 135 16.68 6.31 -21.13
CA GLY A 135 16.54 7.74 -20.93
C GLY A 135 15.79 8.44 -22.04
N PHE A 136 15.73 9.76 -21.92
CA PHE A 136 15.15 10.63 -22.93
C PHE A 136 15.97 11.91 -23.08
N THR A 137 15.81 12.54 -24.23
CA THR A 137 16.47 13.78 -24.60
C THR A 137 15.42 14.79 -25.03
N ILE A 138 15.50 16.00 -24.49
CA ILE A 138 14.82 17.18 -25.02
C ILE A 138 15.85 17.98 -25.79
N PHE A 139 15.57 18.26 -27.05
CA PHE A 139 16.51 18.91 -27.96
C PHE A 139 15.80 19.99 -28.78
N TRP A 140 16.60 20.89 -29.36
CA TRP A 140 16.14 21.90 -30.30
C TRP A 140 15.92 21.23 -31.65
N ALA A 141 14.68 21.21 -32.13
CA ALA A 141 14.35 20.55 -33.39
C ALA A 141 15.05 21.24 -34.58
N ASP A 142 15.56 20.44 -35.51
CA ASP A 142 16.13 20.85 -36.78
C ASP A 142 15.63 19.94 -37.92
N ASP A 143 16.25 20.01 -39.10
CA ASP A 143 15.80 19.23 -40.27
C ASP A 143 16.07 17.72 -40.10
N GLY A 144 16.96 17.33 -39.18
CA GLY A 144 17.11 15.94 -38.79
C GLY A 144 16.18 15.61 -37.63
N LEU A 145 15.32 14.62 -37.85
CA LEU A 145 14.23 14.21 -36.95
C LEU A 145 14.60 14.18 -35.45
N ASP A 146 15.85 13.82 -35.14
CA ASP A 146 16.43 13.63 -33.80
C ASP A 146 17.91 14.06 -33.73
N THR A 147 18.35 15.03 -34.54
CA THR A 147 19.78 15.44 -34.62
C THR A 147 20.12 16.77 -33.95
N GLY A 148 19.12 17.60 -33.67
CA GLY A 148 19.38 18.97 -33.23
C GLY A 148 19.97 19.10 -31.82
N PRO A 149 20.47 20.29 -31.44
CA PRO A 149 21.23 20.47 -30.20
C PRO A 149 20.46 20.06 -28.93
N ILE A 150 21.12 19.37 -28.00
CA ILE A 150 20.54 18.92 -26.73
C ILE A 150 20.29 20.14 -25.82
N LEU A 151 19.09 20.17 -25.25
CA LEU A 151 18.67 21.10 -24.20
C LEU A 151 18.76 20.43 -22.82
N LEU A 152 18.19 19.23 -22.70
CA LEU A 152 18.13 18.46 -21.46
C LEU A 152 18.17 16.97 -21.76
N GLN A 153 18.85 16.19 -20.91
CA GLN A 153 18.85 14.74 -21.00
C GLN A 153 18.75 14.14 -19.59
N LYS A 154 17.98 13.06 -19.45
CA LYS A 154 17.85 12.30 -18.19
C LYS A 154 17.86 10.81 -18.46
N GLN A 155 18.38 10.05 -17.51
CA GLN A 155 18.48 8.59 -17.59
C GLN A 155 18.15 7.93 -16.26
N ALA A 156 17.81 6.64 -16.32
CA ALA A 156 17.63 5.75 -15.19
C ALA A 156 18.12 4.34 -15.56
N PRO A 157 18.62 3.56 -14.58
CA PRO A 157 19.08 2.20 -14.84
C PRO A 157 17.90 1.31 -15.24
N ILE A 158 18.11 0.43 -16.23
CA ILE A 158 17.15 -0.59 -16.64
C ILE A 158 17.13 -1.72 -15.61
N GLU A 159 15.96 -2.02 -15.07
CA GLU A 159 15.79 -3.08 -14.09
C GLU A 159 15.79 -4.46 -14.79
N PRO A 160 16.21 -5.55 -14.10
CA PRO A 160 16.24 -6.89 -14.70
C PRO A 160 14.88 -7.38 -15.22
N THR A 161 13.78 -6.84 -14.70
CA THR A 161 12.40 -7.18 -15.08
C THR A 161 11.74 -6.12 -15.96
N ASP A 162 12.45 -5.08 -16.39
CA ASP A 162 11.86 -4.06 -17.22
C ASP A 162 11.46 -4.60 -18.60
N THR A 163 10.25 -4.23 -19.02
CA THR A 163 9.72 -4.35 -20.38
C THR A 163 9.52 -2.96 -20.95
N LEU A 164 9.16 -2.87 -22.24
CA LEU A 164 8.85 -1.58 -22.89
C LEU A 164 7.83 -0.76 -22.10
N ASP A 165 6.77 -1.42 -21.62
CA ASP A 165 5.70 -0.75 -20.87
C ASP A 165 6.15 -0.30 -19.48
N THR A 166 6.95 -1.10 -18.77
CA THR A 166 7.34 -0.78 -17.39
C THR A 166 8.31 0.38 -17.36
N ILE A 167 9.33 0.39 -18.24
CA ILE A 167 10.30 1.50 -18.31
C ILE A 167 9.60 2.80 -18.74
N TYR A 168 8.66 2.69 -19.68
CA TYR A 168 7.88 3.83 -20.14
C TYR A 168 7.04 4.41 -19.00
N LYS A 169 6.28 3.58 -18.27
CA LYS A 169 5.39 4.03 -17.20
C LYS A 169 6.14 4.50 -15.94
N ARG A 170 7.21 3.82 -15.54
CA ARG A 170 7.92 4.13 -14.29
C ARG A 170 8.83 5.34 -14.41
N PHE A 171 9.36 5.62 -15.61
CA PHE A 171 10.37 6.66 -15.80
C PHE A 171 10.10 7.58 -16.99
N LEU A 172 10.08 7.06 -18.23
CA LEU A 172 10.08 7.92 -19.43
C LEU A 172 8.85 8.84 -19.50
N TYR A 173 7.67 8.34 -19.14
CA TYR A 173 6.43 9.12 -19.12
C TYR A 173 6.44 10.17 -17.99
N PRO A 174 6.45 9.80 -16.70
CA PRO A 174 6.29 10.79 -15.63
C PRO A 174 7.44 11.81 -15.59
N GLU A 175 8.68 11.36 -15.75
CA GLU A 175 9.83 12.27 -15.71
C GLU A 175 9.97 13.05 -17.02
N GLY A 176 9.51 12.50 -18.16
CA GLY A 176 9.43 13.18 -19.44
C GLY A 176 8.48 14.37 -19.41
N VAL A 177 7.24 14.19 -18.91
CA VAL A 177 6.25 15.27 -18.76
C VAL A 177 6.81 16.41 -17.92
N LYS A 178 7.34 16.07 -16.73
CA LYS A 178 7.97 17.04 -15.82
C LYS A 178 9.13 17.77 -16.48
N SER A 179 9.97 17.06 -17.23
CA SER A 179 11.15 17.61 -17.87
C SER A 179 10.83 18.52 -19.05
N MET A 180 9.72 18.28 -19.77
CA MET A 180 9.21 19.22 -20.77
C MET A 180 8.82 20.55 -20.13
N GLY A 181 8.17 20.52 -18.96
CA GLY A 181 7.90 21.74 -18.20
C GLY A 181 9.18 22.50 -17.79
N VAL A 182 10.21 21.77 -17.34
CA VAL A 182 11.53 22.37 -17.01
C VAL A 182 12.19 22.97 -18.26
N ALA A 183 12.12 22.29 -19.40
CA ALA A 183 12.68 22.81 -20.64
C ALA A 183 12.00 24.11 -21.08
N VAL A 184 10.67 24.20 -20.96
CA VAL A 184 9.92 25.44 -21.20
C VAL A 184 10.36 26.56 -20.24
N ASP A 185 10.53 26.26 -18.94
CA ASP A 185 11.02 27.24 -17.96
C ASP A 185 12.41 27.77 -18.35
N MET A 186 13.32 26.89 -18.79
CA MET A 186 14.67 27.26 -19.22
C MET A 186 14.68 28.13 -20.47
N VAL A 187 13.79 27.85 -21.44
CA VAL A 187 13.63 28.71 -22.62
C VAL A 187 13.07 30.07 -22.23
N ALA A 188 12.06 30.10 -21.35
CA ALA A 188 11.46 31.34 -20.85
C ALA A 188 12.47 32.22 -20.09
N ALA A 189 13.38 31.59 -19.35
CA ALA A 189 14.45 32.27 -18.61
C ALA A 189 15.66 32.66 -19.47
N GLY A 190 15.72 32.23 -20.74
CA GLY A 190 16.88 32.43 -21.61
C GLY A 190 18.12 31.63 -21.20
N THR A 191 17.95 30.55 -20.43
CA THR A 191 19.02 29.70 -19.90
C THR A 191 19.11 28.33 -20.57
N ALA A 192 18.25 28.04 -21.55
CA ALA A 192 18.24 26.77 -22.26
C ALA A 192 19.50 26.58 -23.12
N PRO A 193 20.34 25.56 -22.85
CA PRO A 193 21.57 25.34 -23.60
C PRO A 193 21.29 24.76 -24.99
N LYS A 194 22.25 24.94 -25.91
CA LYS A 194 22.27 24.33 -27.26
C LYS A 194 23.53 23.49 -27.39
N ILE A 195 23.53 22.30 -26.80
CA ILE A 195 24.70 21.42 -26.79
C ILE A 195 24.70 20.60 -28.09
N THR A 196 25.71 20.79 -28.95
CA THR A 196 25.82 20.01 -30.19
C THR A 196 25.88 18.52 -29.90
N GLN A 197 25.01 17.73 -30.55
CA GLN A 197 25.06 16.27 -30.46
C GLN A 197 26.34 15.74 -31.11
N THR A 198 26.95 14.72 -30.51
CA THR A 198 28.01 13.93 -31.15
C THR A 198 27.38 12.95 -32.15
N GLU A 199 28.10 12.59 -33.22
CA GLU A 199 27.71 11.49 -34.11
C GLU A 199 28.33 10.15 -33.69
N ILE A 200 29.28 10.18 -32.75
CA ILE A 200 29.94 8.97 -32.24
C ILE A 200 28.91 8.14 -31.47
N GLY A 201 28.65 6.91 -31.94
CA GLY A 201 27.69 5.99 -31.35
C GLY A 201 26.24 6.17 -31.79
N ALA A 202 25.99 7.03 -32.80
CA ALA A 202 24.65 7.19 -33.37
C ALA A 202 24.19 5.93 -34.10
N THR A 203 22.97 5.47 -33.83
CA THR A 203 22.34 4.34 -34.53
C THR A 203 21.01 4.78 -35.12
N TYR A 204 20.67 4.30 -36.32
CA TYR A 204 19.36 4.54 -36.97
C TYR A 204 18.62 3.22 -37.03
N ASP A 205 17.87 2.94 -35.98
CA ASP A 205 17.38 1.59 -35.77
C ASP A 205 16.07 1.32 -36.53
N PRO A 206 15.87 0.10 -37.07
CA PRO A 206 14.67 -0.24 -37.81
C PRO A 206 13.37 0.00 -37.04
N ALA A 207 12.36 0.50 -37.74
CA ALA A 207 11.03 0.70 -37.16
C ALA A 207 10.38 -0.64 -36.77
N MET A 208 10.13 -0.86 -35.48
CA MET A 208 9.58 -2.10 -34.94
C MET A 208 8.08 -2.27 -35.22
N PHE A 209 7.40 -1.24 -35.71
CA PHE A 209 6.01 -1.36 -36.20
C PHE A 209 5.90 -2.07 -37.55
N LYS A 210 7.02 -2.30 -38.26
CA LYS A 210 7.06 -3.12 -39.47
C LYS A 210 7.24 -4.59 -39.10
N GLU A 211 6.40 -5.47 -39.64
CA GLU A 211 6.35 -6.88 -39.22
C GLU A 211 7.67 -7.62 -39.48
N GLU A 212 8.35 -7.31 -40.59
CA GLU A 212 9.64 -7.90 -40.96
C GLU A 212 10.74 -7.70 -39.90
N ASN A 213 10.63 -6.66 -39.07
CA ASN A 213 11.59 -6.35 -38.01
C ASN A 213 11.24 -7.01 -36.67
N GLN A 214 10.12 -7.73 -36.57
CA GLN A 214 9.62 -8.30 -35.31
C GLN A 214 10.04 -9.76 -35.12
N PHE A 215 10.75 -10.36 -36.08
CA PHE A 215 11.20 -11.75 -36.00
C PHE A 215 12.36 -11.89 -35.02
N VAL A 216 12.19 -12.72 -33.98
CA VAL A 216 13.27 -13.01 -33.03
C VAL A 216 14.28 -13.97 -33.67
N ASP A 217 15.56 -13.60 -33.65
CA ASP A 217 16.63 -14.54 -33.89
C ASP A 217 16.78 -15.44 -32.66
N LEU A 218 16.57 -16.75 -32.83
CA LEU A 218 16.69 -17.74 -31.76
C LEU A 218 18.10 -18.34 -31.66
N ASN A 219 19.00 -18.03 -32.59
CA ASN A 219 20.37 -18.53 -32.62
C ASN A 219 21.36 -17.52 -31.99
N GLN A 220 21.01 -17.02 -30.81
CA GLN A 220 21.79 -16.05 -30.03
C GLN A 220 21.75 -16.40 -28.53
N PRO A 221 22.55 -15.74 -27.66
CA PRO A 221 22.54 -16.00 -26.22
C PRO A 221 21.15 -15.74 -25.60
N ALA A 222 20.86 -16.42 -24.48
CA ALA A 222 19.56 -16.31 -23.81
C ALA A 222 19.23 -14.85 -23.44
N SER A 223 20.22 -14.06 -23.04
CA SER A 223 20.06 -12.62 -22.75
C SER A 223 19.48 -11.85 -23.94
N ASN A 224 19.93 -12.12 -25.15
CA ASN A 224 19.51 -11.39 -26.34
C ASN A 224 18.11 -11.81 -26.79
N ILE A 225 17.78 -13.11 -26.69
CA ILE A 225 16.42 -13.61 -26.93
C ILE A 225 15.45 -12.95 -25.93
N PHE A 226 15.82 -12.92 -24.65
CA PHE A 226 15.05 -12.26 -23.59
C PHE A 226 14.86 -10.76 -23.86
N ASN A 227 15.94 -10.05 -24.18
CA ASN A 227 15.93 -8.63 -24.51
C ASN A 227 15.03 -8.31 -25.70
N PHE A 228 15.08 -9.14 -26.73
CA PHE A 228 14.23 -8.98 -27.91
C PHE A 228 12.75 -9.16 -27.58
N VAL A 229 12.41 -10.19 -26.80
CA VAL A 229 11.01 -10.45 -26.42
C VAL A 229 10.49 -9.36 -25.47
N ARG A 230 11.26 -8.93 -24.47
CA ARG A 230 10.84 -7.89 -23.51
C ARG A 230 10.74 -6.50 -24.14
N GLY A 231 11.56 -6.22 -25.16
CA GLY A 231 11.51 -4.98 -25.95
C GLY A 231 10.25 -4.89 -26.81
N LEU A 232 9.58 -6.01 -27.07
CA LEU A 232 8.34 -6.09 -27.85
C LEU A 232 7.12 -6.54 -27.03
N ASP A 233 7.24 -6.60 -25.70
CA ASP A 233 6.15 -7.06 -24.84
C ASP A 233 4.94 -6.10 -24.94
N SER A 234 3.74 -6.61 -24.65
CA SER A 234 2.42 -5.95 -24.85
C SER A 234 1.93 -5.80 -26.29
N GLN A 235 2.58 -5.01 -27.15
CA GLN A 235 2.31 -4.96 -28.61
C GLN A 235 3.55 -4.47 -29.36
N PRO A 236 3.97 -5.12 -30.46
CA PRO A 236 3.25 -6.16 -31.22
C PRO A 236 3.59 -7.60 -30.78
N GLY A 237 4.55 -7.82 -29.89
CA GLY A 237 5.08 -9.16 -29.54
C GLY A 237 6.14 -9.66 -30.52
N ALA A 238 7.13 -10.39 -30.00
CA ALA A 238 8.20 -10.97 -30.81
C ALA A 238 7.72 -12.17 -31.62
N ILE A 239 7.99 -12.21 -32.93
CA ILE A 239 7.51 -13.25 -33.83
C ILE A 239 8.48 -14.43 -33.86
N ALA A 240 7.96 -15.63 -33.64
CA ALA A 240 8.65 -16.90 -33.85
C ALA A 240 7.82 -17.81 -34.76
N ILE A 241 8.48 -18.78 -35.41
CA ILE A 241 7.82 -19.77 -36.28
C ILE A 241 7.90 -21.14 -35.61
N VAL A 242 6.75 -21.73 -35.34
CA VAL A 242 6.61 -23.11 -34.85
C VAL A 242 6.56 -24.06 -36.05
N LEU A 243 7.35 -25.13 -36.01
CA LEU A 243 7.37 -26.21 -36.99
C LEU A 243 6.52 -27.38 -36.48
N ASN A 244 5.33 -27.54 -37.07
CA ASN A 244 4.41 -28.60 -36.68
C ASN A 244 4.88 -29.98 -37.16
N SER A 245 4.40 -31.04 -36.50
CA SER A 245 4.73 -32.44 -36.85
C SER A 245 4.29 -32.85 -38.26
N ASN A 246 3.31 -32.16 -38.83
CA ASN A 246 2.82 -32.35 -40.20
C ASN A 246 3.62 -31.55 -41.26
N GLY A 247 4.70 -30.86 -40.87
CA GLY A 247 5.54 -30.07 -41.78
C GLY A 247 5.03 -28.65 -42.07
N SER A 248 3.92 -28.22 -41.48
CA SER A 248 3.43 -26.83 -41.60
C SER A 248 4.20 -25.86 -40.70
N GLU A 249 4.38 -24.63 -41.18
CA GLU A 249 4.93 -23.51 -40.40
C GLU A 249 3.79 -22.69 -39.80
N GLU A 250 3.85 -22.43 -38.49
CA GLU A 250 2.86 -21.62 -37.78
C GLU A 250 3.53 -20.40 -37.14
N LYS A 251 3.09 -19.21 -37.54
CA LYS A 251 3.57 -17.94 -36.97
C LYS A 251 2.90 -17.70 -35.61
N VAL A 252 3.73 -17.49 -34.58
CA VAL A 252 3.28 -17.14 -33.23
C VAL A 252 3.98 -15.89 -32.72
N ARG A 253 3.38 -15.20 -31.75
CA ARG A 253 3.99 -14.06 -31.05
C ARG A 253 4.26 -14.40 -29.59
N LEU A 254 5.45 -14.09 -29.11
CA LEU A 254 5.98 -14.43 -27.79
C LEU A 254 5.91 -13.20 -26.87
N PHE A 255 5.54 -13.42 -25.60
CA PHE A 255 5.35 -12.38 -24.60
C PHE A 255 5.74 -12.84 -23.18
N GLY A 256 6.07 -11.90 -22.30
CA GLY A 256 6.36 -12.18 -20.89
C GLY A 256 7.61 -13.05 -20.68
N ALA A 257 8.70 -12.72 -21.38
CA ALA A 257 9.97 -13.43 -21.25
C ALA A 257 10.69 -13.09 -19.94
N HIS A 258 11.41 -14.05 -19.36
CA HIS A 258 12.38 -13.83 -18.28
C HIS A 258 13.51 -14.86 -18.36
N ILE A 259 14.68 -14.51 -17.83
CA ILE A 259 15.79 -15.45 -17.70
C ILE A 259 15.43 -16.52 -16.66
N TYR A 260 15.56 -17.78 -17.06
CA TYR A 260 15.22 -18.92 -16.24
C TYR A 260 16.45 -19.44 -15.48
N SER A 261 16.38 -19.42 -14.16
CA SER A 261 17.46 -19.85 -13.25
C SER A 261 17.05 -20.90 -12.21
N ALA A 262 15.76 -21.28 -12.19
CA ALA A 262 15.30 -22.38 -11.37
C ALA A 262 15.87 -23.70 -11.93
N GLY A 263 16.12 -24.68 -11.06
CA GLY A 263 16.78 -25.94 -11.43
C GLY A 263 16.00 -26.79 -12.46
N PRO A 264 16.37 -28.07 -12.64
CA PRO A 264 15.74 -28.93 -13.65
C PRO A 264 14.21 -29.01 -13.48
N VAL A 265 13.48 -28.88 -14.60
CA VAL A 265 12.01 -28.76 -14.62
C VAL A 265 11.36 -29.97 -15.28
N LYS A 266 10.16 -30.31 -14.80
CA LYS A 266 9.30 -31.32 -15.41
C LYS A 266 8.79 -30.82 -16.77
N GLN A 267 9.20 -31.47 -17.85
CA GLN A 267 8.75 -31.17 -19.20
C GLN A 267 7.33 -31.70 -19.43
N LEU A 268 6.43 -30.85 -19.92
CA LEU A 268 5.05 -31.20 -20.31
C LEU A 268 4.96 -31.58 -21.80
N GLY A 269 5.88 -31.06 -22.63
CA GLY A 269 6.00 -31.37 -24.05
C GLY A 269 7.08 -30.51 -24.71
N SER A 270 7.29 -30.67 -26.03
CA SER A 270 8.32 -29.93 -26.76
C SER A 270 7.82 -29.32 -28.06
N LEU A 271 8.30 -28.13 -28.42
CA LEU A 271 8.06 -27.43 -29.68
C LEU A 271 9.33 -27.31 -30.49
N LYS A 272 9.22 -27.50 -31.80
CA LYS A 272 10.29 -27.14 -32.74
C LYS A 272 10.07 -25.71 -33.19
N LEU A 273 11.01 -24.82 -32.88
CA LEU A 273 11.01 -23.45 -33.38
C LEU A 273 12.01 -23.33 -34.52
N LYS A 274 11.63 -22.67 -35.62
CA LYS A 274 12.52 -22.43 -36.75
C LYS A 274 13.74 -21.61 -36.30
N GLY A 275 14.93 -22.09 -36.61
CA GLY A 275 16.20 -21.46 -36.20
C GLY A 275 16.75 -21.89 -34.84
N LEU A 276 15.99 -22.65 -34.03
CA LEU A 276 16.46 -23.17 -32.74
C LEU A 276 17.07 -24.57 -32.90
N LYS A 277 18.29 -24.78 -32.39
CA LYS A 277 19.01 -26.07 -32.53
C LYS A 277 18.43 -27.18 -31.65
N THR A 278 18.00 -26.83 -30.45
CA THR A 278 17.34 -27.73 -29.50
C THR A 278 15.83 -27.48 -29.51
N PRO A 279 14.99 -28.49 -29.20
CA PRO A 279 13.56 -28.23 -29.02
C PRO A 279 13.34 -27.25 -27.86
N ALA A 280 12.36 -26.36 -28.00
CA ALA A 280 11.87 -25.57 -26.88
C ALA A 280 10.92 -26.44 -26.04
N TYR A 281 10.91 -26.27 -24.71
CA TYR A 281 10.18 -27.16 -23.81
C TYR A 281 9.03 -26.43 -23.12
N ILE A 282 7.84 -27.01 -23.18
CA ILE A 282 6.69 -26.57 -22.38
C ILE A 282 6.86 -27.11 -20.96
N HIS A 283 6.67 -26.26 -19.97
CA HIS A 283 6.71 -26.60 -18.54
C HIS A 283 5.59 -25.85 -17.81
N PRO A 284 5.32 -26.15 -16.53
CA PRO A 284 4.19 -25.57 -15.80
C PRO A 284 4.13 -24.03 -15.80
N ASP A 285 5.28 -23.35 -15.92
CA ASP A 285 5.35 -21.89 -15.88
C ASP A 285 5.65 -21.24 -17.26
N GLY A 286 5.58 -22.00 -18.37
CA GLY A 286 5.67 -21.43 -19.72
C GLY A 286 6.39 -22.27 -20.79
N LEU A 287 7.09 -21.60 -21.70
CA LEU A 287 7.91 -22.15 -22.78
C LEU A 287 9.39 -21.80 -22.57
N LEU A 288 10.23 -22.81 -22.33
CA LEU A 288 11.67 -22.68 -22.20
C LEU A 288 12.37 -22.75 -23.56
N ILE A 289 13.10 -21.70 -23.90
CA ILE A 289 13.94 -21.57 -25.10
C ILE A 289 15.40 -21.52 -24.64
N GLN A 290 16.24 -22.40 -25.16
CA GLN A 290 17.66 -22.42 -24.82
C GLN A 290 18.46 -21.50 -25.75
N GLY A 291 19.22 -20.57 -25.19
CA GLY A 291 20.17 -19.74 -25.93
C GLY A 291 21.44 -20.50 -26.34
N THR A 292 22.25 -19.87 -27.20
CA THR A 292 23.54 -20.45 -27.66
C THR A 292 24.60 -20.57 -26.54
N ASP A 293 24.40 -19.86 -25.44
CA ASP A 293 25.19 -19.90 -24.20
C ASP A 293 24.76 -21.01 -23.22
N GLY A 294 23.73 -21.78 -23.58
CA GLY A 294 23.20 -22.89 -22.77
C GLY A 294 22.20 -22.46 -21.69
N ASN A 295 22.03 -21.16 -21.45
CA ASN A 295 21.04 -20.60 -20.54
C ASN A 295 19.63 -20.65 -21.15
N PHE A 296 18.60 -20.53 -20.31
CA PHE A 296 17.21 -20.62 -20.75
C PHE A 296 16.46 -19.29 -20.58
N VAL A 297 15.59 -19.00 -21.55
CA VAL A 297 14.56 -17.95 -21.49
C VAL A 297 13.21 -18.63 -21.34
N ASN A 298 12.43 -18.22 -20.35
CA ASN A 298 11.06 -18.69 -20.19
C ASN A 298 10.08 -17.64 -20.73
N VAL A 299 9.28 -18.02 -21.73
CA VAL A 299 8.18 -17.23 -22.31
C VAL A 299 6.87 -17.69 -21.70
N ARG A 300 6.15 -16.80 -21.02
CA ARG A 300 4.91 -17.15 -20.32
C ARG A 300 3.68 -17.24 -21.23
N ARG A 301 3.63 -16.43 -22.29
CA ARG A 301 2.42 -16.28 -23.11
C ARG A 301 2.75 -16.35 -24.60
N ILE A 302 1.85 -16.98 -25.35
CA ILE A 302 1.97 -17.14 -26.80
C ILE A 302 0.66 -16.70 -27.45
N LYS A 303 0.74 -15.86 -28.48
CA LYS A 303 -0.41 -15.54 -29.34
C LYS A 303 -0.34 -16.35 -30.63
N LYS A 304 -1.39 -17.13 -30.90
CA LYS A 304 -1.58 -17.96 -32.10
C LYS A 304 -2.82 -17.47 -32.84
N GLY A 305 -2.62 -16.87 -34.02
CA GLY A 305 -3.69 -16.14 -34.72
C GLY A 305 -4.22 -14.97 -33.90
N SER A 306 -5.53 -14.93 -33.64
CA SER A 306 -6.16 -13.92 -32.76
C SER A 306 -6.06 -14.28 -31.27
N LYS A 307 -5.87 -15.57 -30.92
CA LYS A 307 -5.97 -16.07 -29.54
C LYS A 307 -4.66 -15.97 -28.78
N MET A 308 -4.69 -15.37 -27.59
CA MET A 308 -3.60 -15.43 -26.63
C MET A 308 -3.82 -16.61 -25.68
N ILE A 309 -2.76 -17.38 -25.40
CA ILE A 309 -2.78 -18.50 -24.46
C ILE A 309 -1.60 -18.41 -23.51
N ASN A 310 -1.76 -19.00 -22.31
CA ASN A 310 -0.62 -19.30 -21.47
C ASN A 310 0.22 -20.37 -22.18
N ALA A 311 1.54 -20.19 -22.23
CA ALA A 311 2.43 -21.09 -22.94
C ALA A 311 2.38 -22.51 -22.35
N ALA A 312 2.18 -22.64 -21.04
CA ALA A 312 2.00 -23.92 -20.36
C ALA A 312 0.79 -24.73 -20.88
N ASP A 313 -0.20 -24.05 -21.47
CA ASP A 313 -1.44 -24.65 -21.97
C ASP A 313 -1.36 -25.04 -23.45
N TRP A 314 -0.20 -24.93 -24.10
CA TRP A 314 -0.04 -25.19 -25.53
C TRP A 314 -0.63 -26.54 -25.99
N PHE A 315 -0.49 -27.58 -25.16
CA PHE A 315 -0.98 -28.94 -25.46
C PHE A 315 -2.34 -29.29 -24.82
N LYS A 316 -2.95 -28.39 -24.06
CA LYS A 316 -4.27 -28.66 -23.48
C LYS A 316 -5.33 -28.55 -24.58
N GLN A 317 -6.08 -29.63 -24.81
CA GLN A 317 -7.30 -29.58 -25.62
C GLN A 317 -8.29 -28.63 -24.95
N SER A 318 -8.97 -27.80 -25.76
CA SER A 318 -9.96 -26.85 -25.29
C SER A 318 -11.25 -27.55 -24.86
N ASP A 319 -11.18 -28.36 -23.81
CA ASP A 319 -12.35 -28.95 -23.14
C ASP A 319 -12.70 -28.09 -21.91
N GLN A 320 -12.91 -26.78 -22.12
CA GLN A 320 -13.60 -25.99 -21.10
C GLN A 320 -15.10 -26.03 -21.39
N PRO A 321 -15.95 -26.40 -20.41
CA PRO A 321 -17.40 -26.31 -20.59
C PRO A 321 -17.77 -24.84 -20.86
N GLN A 322 -18.38 -24.57 -22.02
CA GLN A 322 -18.98 -23.28 -22.31
C GLN A 322 -20.15 -23.07 -21.35
N ILE A 323 -20.13 -21.96 -20.61
CA ILE A 323 -21.30 -21.53 -19.84
C ILE A 323 -22.36 -21.11 -20.86
N THR A 324 -23.40 -21.92 -21.03
CA THR A 324 -24.50 -21.65 -21.98
C THR A 324 -25.79 -21.19 -21.29
N GLU A 325 -25.86 -21.28 -19.95
CA GLU A 325 -27.00 -20.86 -19.14
C GLU A 325 -26.58 -19.72 -18.21
N PHE A 326 -27.31 -18.58 -18.27
CA PHE A 326 -27.08 -17.38 -17.45
C PHE A 326 -28.31 -17.09 -16.58
N SER A 327 -28.10 -16.61 -15.35
CA SER A 327 -29.19 -16.15 -14.47
C SER A 327 -29.73 -14.78 -14.92
N GLU A 328 -30.92 -14.39 -14.45
CA GLU A 328 -31.50 -13.08 -14.75
C GLU A 328 -30.59 -11.91 -14.29
N ASP A 329 -29.91 -12.06 -13.15
CA ASP A 329 -28.95 -11.09 -12.64
C ASP A 329 -27.68 -11.00 -13.51
N GLU A 330 -27.20 -12.12 -14.04
CA GLU A 330 -26.06 -12.15 -14.96
C GLU A 330 -26.42 -11.49 -16.30
N LEU A 331 -27.64 -11.71 -16.81
CA LEU A 331 -28.13 -11.03 -18.01
C LEU A 331 -28.25 -9.51 -17.82
N LEU A 332 -28.65 -9.04 -16.64
CA LEU A 332 -28.63 -7.62 -16.29
C LEU A 332 -27.19 -7.06 -16.29
N LYS A 333 -26.23 -7.80 -15.72
CA LYS A 333 -24.80 -7.43 -15.74
C LYS A 333 -24.22 -7.42 -17.15
N LYS A 334 -24.70 -8.30 -18.04
CA LYS A 334 -24.33 -8.29 -19.47
C LYS A 334 -24.66 -6.96 -20.13
N GLU A 335 -25.83 -6.39 -19.82
CA GLU A 335 -26.23 -5.09 -20.37
C GLU A 335 -25.47 -3.92 -19.74
N ILE A 336 -25.10 -4.00 -18.46
CA ILE A 336 -24.18 -3.04 -17.84
C ILE A 336 -22.81 -3.09 -18.53
N LEU A 337 -22.28 -4.29 -18.77
CA LEU A 337 -21.00 -4.50 -19.46
C LEU A 337 -21.06 -3.96 -20.89
N ARG A 338 -22.19 -4.17 -21.59
CA ARG A 338 -22.44 -3.59 -22.91
C ARG A 338 -22.40 -2.07 -22.87
N GLY A 339 -22.99 -1.47 -21.83
CA GLY A 339 -22.91 -0.03 -21.56
C GLY A 339 -21.47 0.46 -21.36
N VAL A 340 -20.67 -0.26 -20.58
CA VAL A 340 -19.24 0.03 -20.37
C VAL A 340 -18.47 -0.02 -21.70
N TRP A 341 -18.62 -1.11 -22.47
CA TRP A 341 -17.97 -1.27 -23.78
C TRP A 341 -18.40 -0.18 -24.77
N ASN A 342 -19.69 0.15 -24.83
CA ASN A 342 -20.20 1.23 -25.67
C ASN A 342 -19.64 2.60 -25.23
N SER A 343 -19.49 2.85 -23.93
CA SER A 343 -18.92 4.12 -23.43
C SER A 343 -17.43 4.29 -23.80
N ILE A 344 -16.73 3.18 -23.97
CA ILE A 344 -15.31 3.13 -24.33
C ILE A 344 -15.15 3.19 -25.86
N LEU A 345 -15.82 2.30 -26.58
CA LEU A 345 -15.68 2.14 -28.03
C LEU A 345 -16.51 3.14 -28.84
N LYS A 346 -17.54 3.75 -28.24
CA LYS A 346 -18.50 4.67 -28.88
C LYS A 346 -19.09 4.09 -30.17
N ALA A 347 -19.44 2.79 -30.14
CA ALA A 347 -19.98 2.02 -31.24
C ALA A 347 -20.97 0.96 -30.73
N PRO A 348 -21.92 0.51 -31.56
CA PRO A 348 -22.80 -0.62 -31.21
C PRO A 348 -21.99 -1.85 -30.82
N ILE A 349 -22.35 -2.49 -29.70
CA ILE A 349 -21.68 -3.68 -29.18
C ILE A 349 -22.57 -4.88 -29.41
N GLU A 350 -22.14 -5.78 -30.29
CA GLU A 350 -22.72 -7.10 -30.59
C GLU A 350 -21.92 -8.22 -29.89
N ALA A 351 -22.45 -9.45 -29.83
CA ALA A 351 -21.80 -10.57 -29.15
C ALA A 351 -20.38 -10.86 -29.68
N GLU A 352 -20.17 -10.71 -30.99
CA GLU A 352 -18.91 -10.97 -31.69
C GLU A 352 -18.01 -9.74 -31.78
N THR A 353 -18.36 -8.65 -31.08
CA THR A 353 -17.56 -7.43 -31.09
C THR A 353 -16.22 -7.69 -30.42
N ASP A 354 -15.13 -7.58 -31.18
CA ASP A 354 -13.77 -7.65 -30.67
C ASP A 354 -13.32 -6.26 -30.20
N PHE A 355 -12.91 -6.17 -28.94
CA PHE A 355 -12.55 -4.94 -28.26
C PHE A 355 -11.43 -4.17 -28.99
N PHE A 356 -10.43 -4.89 -29.49
CA PHE A 356 -9.28 -4.29 -30.17
C PHE A 356 -9.57 -3.99 -31.64
N ALA A 357 -10.30 -4.87 -32.33
CA ALA A 357 -10.71 -4.64 -33.72
C ALA A 357 -11.64 -3.42 -33.84
N ALA A 358 -12.43 -3.14 -32.80
CA ALA A 358 -13.25 -1.94 -32.67
C ALA A 358 -12.45 -0.67 -32.34
N GLY A 359 -11.12 -0.74 -32.20
CA GLY A 359 -10.23 0.40 -32.04
C GLY A 359 -9.82 0.74 -30.60
N ALA A 360 -10.02 -0.17 -29.63
CA ALA A 360 -9.50 0.00 -28.26
C ALA A 360 -7.97 -0.12 -28.20
N GLY A 361 -7.36 0.72 -27.37
CA GLY A 361 -5.94 0.71 -27.04
C GLY A 361 -5.67 0.33 -25.58
N SER A 362 -4.40 0.38 -25.17
CA SER A 362 -3.97 -0.04 -23.83
C SER A 362 -4.63 0.72 -22.67
N MET A 363 -4.91 2.02 -22.85
CA MET A 363 -5.63 2.82 -21.85
C MET A 363 -7.09 2.42 -21.71
N ASP A 364 -7.71 1.95 -22.80
CA ASP A 364 -9.09 1.48 -22.79
C ASP A 364 -9.21 0.12 -22.12
N VAL A 365 -8.15 -0.72 -22.19
CA VAL A 365 -8.06 -1.96 -21.42
C VAL A 365 -8.06 -1.65 -19.93
N VAL A 366 -7.22 -0.71 -19.49
CA VAL A 366 -7.17 -0.29 -18.08
C VAL A 366 -8.53 0.28 -17.66
N ARG A 367 -9.12 1.14 -18.48
CA ARG A 367 -10.45 1.71 -18.22
C ARG A 367 -11.54 0.64 -18.14
N LEU A 368 -11.56 -0.31 -19.08
CA LEU A 368 -12.51 -1.41 -19.08
C LEU A 368 -12.37 -2.26 -17.82
N VAL A 369 -11.14 -2.59 -17.43
CA VAL A 369 -10.87 -3.36 -16.22
C VAL A 369 -11.36 -2.62 -14.98
N GLU A 370 -11.02 -1.34 -14.82
CA GLU A 370 -11.40 -0.56 -13.65
C GLU A 370 -12.92 -0.30 -13.60
N GLU A 371 -13.56 0.01 -14.73
CA GLU A 371 -15.03 0.15 -14.79
C GLU A 371 -15.74 -1.20 -14.54
N CYS A 372 -15.17 -2.34 -14.96
CA CYS A 372 -15.73 -3.65 -14.64
C CYS A 372 -15.52 -4.04 -13.17
N LYS A 373 -14.38 -3.68 -12.57
CA LYS A 373 -14.17 -3.86 -11.11
C LYS A 373 -15.18 -3.05 -10.31
N ASP A 374 -15.41 -1.79 -10.69
CA ASP A 374 -16.38 -0.91 -10.03
C ASP A 374 -17.82 -1.40 -10.22
N ALA A 375 -18.17 -1.86 -11.42
CA ALA A 375 -19.52 -2.31 -11.75
C ALA A 375 -19.86 -3.71 -11.19
N PHE A 376 -18.88 -4.61 -11.08
CA PHE A 376 -19.13 -6.04 -10.82
C PHE A 376 -18.38 -6.63 -9.62
N ASP A 377 -17.46 -5.89 -8.98
CA ASP A 377 -16.65 -6.36 -7.83
C ASP A 377 -15.89 -7.68 -8.10
N VAL A 378 -15.30 -7.79 -9.29
CA VAL A 378 -14.56 -8.97 -9.75
C VAL A 378 -13.05 -8.74 -9.80
N PRO A 379 -12.21 -9.73 -9.45
CA PRO A 379 -10.76 -9.63 -9.61
C PRO A 379 -10.36 -9.71 -11.10
N LEU A 380 -10.34 -8.57 -11.79
CA LEU A 380 -9.91 -8.48 -13.19
C LEU A 380 -8.54 -7.80 -13.29
N GLU A 381 -7.58 -8.48 -13.89
CA GLU A 381 -6.35 -7.87 -14.40
C GLU A 381 -6.47 -7.55 -15.90
N ASN A 382 -5.64 -6.61 -16.39
CA ASN A 382 -5.54 -6.26 -17.83
C ASN A 382 -5.41 -7.50 -18.72
N GLU A 383 -4.73 -8.54 -18.23
CA GLU A 383 -4.53 -9.81 -18.92
C GLU A 383 -5.82 -10.49 -19.35
N HIS A 384 -6.90 -10.40 -18.57
CA HIS A 384 -8.18 -11.06 -18.89
C HIS A 384 -8.82 -10.50 -20.16
N VAL A 385 -8.67 -9.19 -20.43
CA VAL A 385 -9.18 -8.55 -21.65
C VAL A 385 -8.42 -9.04 -22.89
N PHE A 386 -7.11 -9.30 -22.76
CA PHE A 386 -6.31 -9.83 -23.86
C PHE A 386 -6.57 -11.31 -24.14
N MET A 387 -6.97 -12.06 -23.10
CA MET A 387 -7.28 -13.48 -23.21
C MET A 387 -8.69 -13.74 -23.74
N ALA A 388 -9.62 -12.81 -23.50
CA ALA A 388 -11.00 -12.84 -23.99
C ALA A 388 -11.37 -11.47 -24.62
N PRO A 389 -10.87 -11.16 -25.83
CA PRO A 389 -11.06 -9.86 -26.47
C PRO A 389 -12.44 -9.67 -27.09
N VAL A 390 -13.23 -10.74 -27.25
CA VAL A 390 -14.58 -10.70 -27.83
C VAL A 390 -15.61 -10.50 -26.72
N PHE A 391 -16.61 -9.64 -26.94
CA PHE A 391 -17.60 -9.25 -25.93
C PHE A 391 -18.23 -10.45 -25.21
N GLU A 392 -18.73 -11.43 -25.96
CA GLU A 392 -19.37 -12.61 -25.38
C GLU A 392 -18.38 -13.45 -24.56
N GLU A 393 -17.15 -13.60 -25.03
CA GLU A 393 -16.09 -14.34 -24.32
C GLU A 393 -15.68 -13.62 -23.04
N PHE A 394 -15.56 -12.29 -23.08
CA PHE A 394 -15.23 -11.45 -21.94
C PHE A 394 -16.33 -11.47 -20.89
N PHE A 395 -17.60 -11.45 -21.33
CA PHE A 395 -18.74 -11.62 -20.43
C PHE A 395 -18.72 -12.97 -19.74
N VAL A 396 -18.46 -14.05 -20.48
CA VAL A 396 -18.30 -15.40 -19.90
C VAL A 396 -17.15 -15.43 -18.88
N GLU A 397 -16.05 -14.73 -19.14
CA GLU A 397 -14.93 -14.61 -18.19
C GLU A 397 -15.32 -13.83 -16.92
N ILE A 398 -16.10 -12.75 -17.04
CA ILE A 398 -16.68 -12.04 -15.89
C ILE A 398 -17.62 -12.95 -15.10
N VAL A 399 -18.49 -13.70 -15.77
CA VAL A 399 -19.42 -14.65 -15.13
C VAL A 399 -18.65 -15.78 -14.43
N LYS A 400 -17.56 -16.29 -15.01
CA LYS A 400 -16.68 -17.26 -14.32
C LYS A 400 -16.13 -16.66 -13.02
N ASN A 401 -15.62 -15.43 -13.06
CA ASN A 401 -15.08 -14.77 -11.87
C ASN A 401 -16.17 -14.45 -10.83
N LEU A 402 -17.38 -14.05 -11.26
CA LEU A 402 -18.53 -13.82 -10.39
C LEU A 402 -19.02 -15.11 -9.72
N ARG A 403 -19.16 -16.20 -10.48
CA ARG A 403 -19.61 -17.50 -9.98
C ARG A 403 -18.58 -18.18 -9.09
N GLN A 404 -17.29 -17.92 -9.32
CA GLN A 404 -16.20 -18.40 -8.47
C GLN A 404 -16.04 -17.54 -7.20
N GLY A 405 -16.66 -16.35 -7.15
CA GLY A 405 -16.56 -15.40 -6.05
C GLY A 405 -15.16 -14.81 -5.94
N SER A 406 -15.02 -13.73 -5.16
CA SER A 406 -13.74 -13.09 -4.80
C SER A 406 -12.89 -13.99 -3.87
N SER A 407 -12.73 -15.26 -4.22
CA SER A 407 -11.82 -16.22 -3.60
C SER A 407 -10.43 -16.02 -4.17
N ALA A 408 -9.73 -15.01 -3.66
CA ALA A 408 -8.28 -15.08 -3.59
C ALA A 408 -7.94 -16.35 -2.79
N SER A 409 -7.56 -17.40 -3.52
CA SER A 409 -7.53 -18.82 -3.15
C SER A 409 -8.92 -19.45 -2.92
N GLY A 410 -9.29 -20.46 -3.70
CA GLY A 410 -10.47 -21.31 -3.52
C GLY A 410 -10.43 -22.18 -2.27
N VAL A 411 -9.90 -21.65 -1.16
CA VAL A 411 -9.88 -22.29 0.15
C VAL A 411 -11.10 -21.79 0.91
N GLU A 412 -12.17 -22.58 0.88
CA GLU A 412 -13.31 -22.38 1.76
C GLU A 412 -12.88 -22.73 3.19
N VAL A 413 -13.05 -21.79 4.12
CA VAL A 413 -12.68 -21.96 5.53
C VAL A 413 -13.96 -22.21 6.32
N PRO A 414 -14.30 -23.45 6.70
CA PRO A 414 -15.51 -23.73 7.43
C PRO A 414 -15.41 -23.16 8.86
N PHE A 415 -16.47 -22.48 9.30
CA PHE A 415 -16.62 -22.02 10.67
C PHE A 415 -18.09 -21.88 11.08
N GLU A 416 -18.36 -22.01 12.38
CA GLU A 416 -19.60 -21.60 13.00
C GLU A 416 -19.54 -20.11 13.36
N GLY A 417 -20.61 -19.40 13.02
CA GLY A 417 -20.65 -17.95 13.14
C GLY A 417 -22.04 -17.38 12.94
N PHE A 418 -22.09 -16.08 12.70
CA PHE A 418 -23.32 -15.37 12.37
C PHE A 418 -23.08 -14.40 11.21
N ILE A 419 -24.16 -13.96 10.57
CA ILE A 419 -24.11 -12.92 9.55
C ILE A 419 -24.38 -11.58 10.24
N MET A 420 -23.35 -10.74 10.32
CA MET A 420 -23.48 -9.36 10.76
C MET A 420 -24.10 -8.54 9.62
N ARG A 421 -25.32 -8.04 9.84
CA ARG A 421 -26.00 -7.11 8.93
C ARG A 421 -25.83 -5.69 9.44
N ALA A 422 -24.78 -5.02 8.99
CA ALA A 422 -24.46 -3.65 9.41
C ALA A 422 -23.84 -2.87 8.24
N ASN A 423 -23.99 -1.55 8.24
CA ASN A 423 -23.34 -0.66 7.28
C ASN A 423 -23.59 -1.03 5.79
N LYS A 424 -24.80 -1.52 5.47
CA LYS A 424 -25.19 -2.02 4.13
C LYS A 424 -24.40 -3.25 3.64
N ARG A 425 -23.87 -4.05 4.57
CA ARG A 425 -23.09 -5.25 4.27
C ARG A 425 -23.64 -6.44 5.04
N GLU A 426 -23.52 -7.62 4.45
CA GLU A 426 -23.75 -8.91 5.10
C GLU A 426 -22.40 -9.60 5.28
N ILE A 427 -21.90 -9.61 6.51
CA ILE A 427 -20.53 -10.06 6.81
C ILE A 427 -20.60 -11.36 7.61
N PRO A 428 -20.11 -12.49 7.09
CA PRO A 428 -20.00 -13.71 7.87
C PRO A 428 -18.84 -13.56 8.88
N VAL A 429 -19.15 -13.71 10.16
CA VAL A 429 -18.21 -13.51 11.29
C VAL A 429 -18.06 -14.81 12.08
N PRO A 430 -16.83 -15.38 12.20
CA PRO A 430 -16.59 -16.56 13.01
C PRO A 430 -16.77 -16.28 14.51
N THR A 431 -17.21 -17.29 15.27
CA THR A 431 -17.44 -17.19 16.72
C THR A 431 -16.67 -18.23 17.54
N GLN A 432 -15.95 -19.12 16.87
CA GLN A 432 -15.21 -20.22 17.46
C GLN A 432 -13.78 -19.82 17.85
N LEU A 433 -13.06 -20.70 18.55
CA LEU A 433 -11.61 -20.57 18.71
C LEU A 433 -10.94 -20.87 17.36
N PHE A 434 -9.79 -20.28 17.08
CA PHE A 434 -8.99 -20.63 15.90
C PHE A 434 -7.70 -21.34 16.34
N ILE A 435 -7.63 -22.64 16.11
CA ILE A 435 -6.52 -23.50 16.54
C ILE A 435 -6.07 -24.34 15.37
N ASN A 436 -4.76 -24.35 15.10
CA ASN A 436 -4.17 -25.20 14.07
C ASN A 436 -4.79 -25.01 12.66
N GLY A 437 -5.12 -23.78 12.27
CA GLY A 437 -5.70 -23.50 10.95
C GLY A 437 -7.21 -23.77 10.84
N GLU A 438 -7.86 -24.18 11.93
CA GLU A 438 -9.28 -24.55 11.94
C GLU A 438 -10.05 -23.78 13.00
N PHE A 439 -11.34 -23.55 12.75
CA PHE A 439 -12.27 -23.01 13.73
C PHE A 439 -12.90 -24.14 14.55
N VAL A 440 -12.74 -24.09 15.88
CA VAL A 440 -13.16 -25.15 16.80
C VAL A 440 -13.88 -24.59 18.02
N ASN A 441 -14.89 -25.34 18.50
CA ASN A 441 -15.58 -24.98 19.74
C ASN A 441 -14.66 -25.12 20.95
N ALA A 442 -14.90 -24.30 21.98
CA ALA A 442 -14.22 -24.46 23.27
C ALA A 442 -14.59 -25.83 23.88
N GLU A 443 -13.63 -26.50 24.53
CA GLU A 443 -13.82 -27.87 25.04
C GLU A 443 -15.05 -28.06 25.93
N ARG A 444 -15.42 -27.02 26.70
CA ARG A 444 -16.58 -27.03 27.61
C ARG A 444 -17.83 -26.35 27.04
N ASN A 445 -17.77 -25.90 25.78
CA ASN A 445 -18.78 -25.02 25.16
C ASN A 445 -19.04 -23.73 25.96
N ASP A 446 -18.08 -23.32 26.80
CA ASP A 446 -18.14 -22.04 27.50
C ASP A 446 -18.12 -20.89 26.48
N THR A 447 -18.86 -19.83 26.74
CA THR A 447 -18.99 -18.68 25.82
C THR A 447 -18.84 -17.34 26.53
N LEU A 448 -18.46 -16.33 25.75
CA LEU A 448 -18.44 -14.90 26.09
C LEU A 448 -19.60 -14.21 25.39
N ASP A 449 -20.37 -13.43 26.13
CA ASP A 449 -21.38 -12.54 25.57
C ASP A 449 -20.72 -11.29 25.02
N ILE A 450 -20.88 -11.03 23.73
CA ILE A 450 -20.32 -9.86 23.05
C ILE A 450 -21.41 -8.81 22.89
N ILE A 451 -21.24 -7.65 23.52
CA ILE A 451 -22.26 -6.61 23.65
C ILE A 451 -21.92 -5.42 22.75
N ASN A 452 -22.88 -4.96 21.95
CA ASN A 452 -22.72 -3.74 21.17
C ASN A 452 -22.74 -2.52 22.10
N PRO A 453 -21.66 -1.72 22.18
CA PRO A 453 -21.62 -0.55 23.05
C PRO A 453 -22.56 0.58 22.63
N THR A 454 -23.06 0.56 21.40
CA THR A 454 -23.96 1.58 20.84
C THR A 454 -25.38 1.43 21.35
N ASP A 455 -25.85 0.21 21.60
CA ASP A 455 -27.26 -0.04 21.94
C ASP A 455 -27.48 -1.08 23.05
N GLU A 456 -26.40 -1.55 23.68
CA GLU A 456 -26.37 -2.48 24.81
C GLU A 456 -26.89 -3.89 24.48
N LYS A 457 -27.14 -4.21 23.20
CA LYS A 457 -27.65 -5.53 22.81
C LYS A 457 -26.53 -6.54 22.66
N LEU A 458 -26.86 -7.79 22.93
CA LEU A 458 -26.03 -8.94 22.59
C LEU A 458 -25.88 -9.03 21.07
N ILE A 459 -24.64 -8.96 20.58
CA ILE A 459 -24.28 -9.19 19.17
C ILE A 459 -24.31 -10.70 18.91
N CYS A 460 -23.52 -11.45 19.68
CA CYS A 460 -23.35 -12.89 19.53
C CYS A 460 -22.70 -13.48 20.79
N LYS A 461 -22.56 -14.82 20.79
CA LYS A 461 -21.76 -15.56 21.76
C LYS A 461 -20.50 -16.08 21.08
N VAL A 462 -19.35 -15.87 21.72
CA VAL A 462 -18.04 -16.32 21.22
C VAL A 462 -17.48 -17.41 22.13
N ALA A 463 -16.84 -18.43 21.58
CA ALA A 463 -16.20 -19.48 22.37
C ALA A 463 -15.19 -18.91 23.38
N CYS A 464 -15.26 -19.39 24.62
CA CYS A 464 -14.40 -18.97 25.72
C CYS A 464 -13.36 -20.06 26.01
N ALA A 465 -12.12 -19.83 25.59
CA ALA A 465 -11.02 -20.78 25.77
C ALA A 465 -10.77 -21.12 27.24
N SER A 466 -10.68 -22.42 27.50
CA SER A 466 -10.20 -22.98 28.76
C SER A 466 -8.67 -23.11 28.77
N ARG A 467 -8.10 -23.52 29.91
CA ARG A 467 -6.66 -23.85 29.99
C ARG A 467 -6.25 -24.96 29.01
N ASN A 468 -7.12 -25.94 28.76
CA ASN A 468 -6.84 -27.04 27.84
C ASN A 468 -6.89 -26.59 26.38
N ASP A 469 -7.77 -25.64 26.04
CA ASP A 469 -7.81 -25.07 24.69
C ASP A 469 -6.55 -24.24 24.41
N VAL A 470 -6.05 -23.51 25.42
CA VAL A 470 -4.75 -22.83 25.34
C VAL A 470 -3.60 -23.82 25.14
N ASP A 471 -3.58 -24.94 25.87
CA ASP A 471 -2.58 -26.00 25.69
C ASP A 471 -2.60 -26.57 24.26
N LYS A 472 -3.79 -26.89 23.70
CA LYS A 472 -3.95 -27.32 22.31
C LYS A 472 -3.39 -26.29 21.32
N ALA A 473 -3.70 -25.01 21.50
CA ALA A 473 -3.18 -23.92 20.66
C ALA A 473 -1.65 -23.79 20.76
N VAL A 474 -1.09 -23.92 21.97
CA VAL A 474 0.36 -23.88 22.16
C VAL A 474 1.04 -25.08 21.54
N GLN A 475 0.46 -26.28 21.65
CA GLN A 475 1.01 -27.49 21.03
C GLN A 475 0.99 -27.38 19.50
N ALA A 476 -0.08 -26.84 18.91
CA ALA A 476 -0.16 -26.55 17.48
C ALA A 476 0.94 -25.56 17.05
N ALA A 477 1.11 -24.45 17.79
CA ALA A 477 2.17 -23.49 17.54
C ALA A 477 3.57 -24.09 17.67
N HIS A 478 3.78 -24.98 18.64
CA HIS A 478 5.03 -25.68 18.85
C HIS A 478 5.35 -26.62 17.68
N ASN A 479 4.38 -27.42 17.26
CA ASN A 479 4.51 -28.35 16.14
C ASN A 479 4.79 -27.59 14.83
N ALA A 480 4.07 -26.51 14.57
CA ALA A 480 4.30 -25.66 13.40
C ALA A 480 5.71 -25.05 13.40
N PHE A 481 6.19 -24.56 14.56
CA PHE A 481 7.51 -23.93 14.69
C PHE A 481 8.66 -24.89 14.36
N TYR A 482 8.58 -26.15 14.79
CA TYR A 482 9.61 -27.16 14.50
C TYR A 482 9.35 -27.94 13.20
N GLY A 483 8.16 -27.79 12.62
CA GLY A 483 7.71 -28.46 11.39
C GLY A 483 7.66 -27.52 10.19
N SER A 484 6.45 -27.32 9.65
CA SER A 484 6.19 -26.62 8.39
C SER A 484 6.78 -25.20 8.35
N TRP A 485 6.68 -24.44 9.45
CA TRP A 485 7.15 -23.06 9.49
C TRP A 485 8.67 -22.93 9.43
N LYS A 486 9.40 -23.92 9.96
CA LYS A 486 10.87 -23.93 9.91
C LYS A 486 11.42 -24.09 8.49
N GLN A 487 10.64 -24.69 7.60
CA GLN A 487 11.00 -24.92 6.20
C GLN A 487 10.71 -23.69 5.32
N VAL A 488 9.89 -22.75 5.81
CA VAL A 488 9.57 -21.51 5.09
C VAL A 488 10.77 -20.56 5.18
N SER A 489 11.36 -20.24 4.02
CA SER A 489 12.46 -19.27 3.97
C SER A 489 11.99 -17.89 4.43
N ALA A 490 12.93 -17.05 4.88
CA ALA A 490 12.62 -15.70 5.32
C ALA A 490 11.89 -14.87 4.24
N ARG A 491 12.26 -15.05 2.96
CA ARG A 491 11.60 -14.37 1.84
C ARG A 491 10.17 -14.87 1.60
N GLN A 492 9.95 -16.18 1.61
CA GLN A 492 8.60 -16.77 1.47
C GLN A 492 7.68 -16.33 2.61
N ARG A 493 8.22 -16.20 3.82
CA ARG A 493 7.50 -15.65 4.96
C ARG A 493 7.04 -14.21 4.71
N GLY A 494 7.92 -13.37 4.17
CA GLY A 494 7.56 -12.02 3.71
C GLY A 494 6.43 -12.04 2.67
N GLN A 495 6.47 -12.94 1.69
CA GLN A 495 5.43 -13.08 0.68
C GLN A 495 4.05 -13.46 1.27
N LEU A 496 4.01 -14.40 2.22
CA LEU A 496 2.78 -14.76 2.93
C LEU A 496 2.20 -13.57 3.71
N MET A 497 3.05 -12.80 4.38
CA MET A 497 2.64 -11.61 5.12
C MET A 497 2.14 -10.49 4.19
N MET A 498 2.76 -10.28 3.02
CA MET A 498 2.27 -9.34 2.01
C MET A 498 0.88 -9.76 1.50
N LYS A 499 0.71 -11.04 1.16
CA LYS A 499 -0.59 -11.57 0.71
C LYS A 499 -1.68 -11.40 1.78
N LEU A 500 -1.36 -11.61 3.06
CA LEU A 500 -2.29 -11.35 4.16
C LEU A 500 -2.66 -9.87 4.26
N ALA A 501 -1.70 -8.96 4.10
CA ALA A 501 -1.98 -7.53 4.11
C ALA A 501 -2.88 -7.12 2.94
N ASP A 502 -2.70 -7.71 1.76
CA ASP A 502 -3.55 -7.46 0.59
C ASP A 502 -4.97 -7.99 0.79
N LEU A 503 -5.12 -9.17 1.41
CA LEU A 503 -6.42 -9.69 1.84
C LEU A 503 -7.07 -8.78 2.89
N MET A 504 -6.32 -8.26 3.86
CA MET A 504 -6.84 -7.31 4.84
C MET A 504 -7.31 -6.00 4.19
N GLU A 505 -6.61 -5.52 3.15
CA GLU A 505 -7.03 -4.37 2.35
C GLU A 505 -8.31 -4.67 1.57
N GLN A 506 -8.41 -5.85 0.96
CA GLN A 506 -9.61 -6.28 0.24
C GLN A 506 -10.85 -6.36 1.16
N TYR A 507 -10.68 -6.81 2.41
CA TYR A 507 -11.76 -6.93 3.40
C TYR A 507 -11.80 -5.74 4.38
N LYS A 508 -11.22 -4.59 4.02
CA LYS A 508 -11.02 -3.46 4.93
C LYS A 508 -12.33 -2.88 5.46
N GLU A 509 -13.35 -2.75 4.62
CA GLU A 509 -14.68 -2.26 4.99
C GLU A 509 -15.40 -3.24 5.93
N ASP A 510 -15.24 -4.55 5.71
CA ASP A 510 -15.79 -5.59 6.59
C ASP A 510 -15.14 -5.51 7.97
N LEU A 511 -13.80 -5.51 8.00
CA LEU A 511 -13.04 -5.43 9.24
C LEU A 511 -13.37 -4.15 10.01
N ALA A 512 -13.47 -2.99 9.33
CA ALA A 512 -13.83 -1.73 9.97
C ALA A 512 -15.28 -1.71 10.47
N THR A 513 -16.21 -2.35 9.75
CA THR A 513 -17.61 -2.49 10.19
C THR A 513 -17.70 -3.35 11.45
N ILE A 514 -17.02 -4.50 11.47
CA ILE A 514 -16.94 -5.37 12.66
C ILE A 514 -16.32 -4.60 13.82
N GLU A 515 -15.17 -3.94 13.63
CA GLU A 515 -14.49 -3.17 14.68
C GLU A 515 -15.42 -2.08 15.26
N SER A 516 -16.21 -1.41 14.41
CA SER A 516 -17.14 -0.35 14.83
C SER A 516 -18.28 -0.88 15.69
N VAL A 517 -18.84 -2.03 15.31
CA VAL A 517 -19.95 -2.68 16.03
C VAL A 517 -19.46 -3.33 17.33
N ASP A 518 -18.29 -3.97 17.31
CA ASP A 518 -17.73 -4.74 18.41
C ASP A 518 -17.07 -3.85 19.49
N SER A 519 -16.42 -2.75 19.07
CA SER A 519 -15.65 -1.90 19.98
C SER A 519 -16.20 -0.48 20.18
N GLY A 520 -17.13 -0.03 19.34
CA GLY A 520 -17.62 1.36 19.33
C GLY A 520 -16.72 2.35 18.60
N ALA A 521 -15.67 1.87 17.92
CA ALA A 521 -14.82 2.72 17.08
C ALA A 521 -15.63 3.40 15.97
N VAL A 522 -15.46 4.72 15.79
CA VAL A 522 -16.11 5.44 14.68
C VAL A 522 -15.62 4.87 13.35
N TYR A 523 -16.52 4.50 12.44
CA TYR A 523 -16.21 3.73 11.23
C TYR A 523 -15.15 4.38 10.34
N THR A 524 -15.23 5.68 10.11
CA THR A 524 -14.24 6.42 9.30
C THR A 524 -12.85 6.39 9.94
N LEU A 525 -12.79 6.41 11.28
CA LEU A 525 -11.56 6.24 12.04
C LEU A 525 -11.09 4.78 12.07
N ALA A 526 -12.01 3.81 12.14
CA ALA A 526 -11.70 2.39 12.06
C ALA A 526 -11.03 2.07 10.71
N LEU A 527 -11.64 2.49 9.60
CA LEU A 527 -11.07 2.35 8.25
C LEU A 527 -9.65 2.90 8.14
N LYS A 528 -9.47 4.17 8.55
CA LYS A 528 -8.20 4.87 8.37
C LYS A 528 -7.11 4.38 9.32
N THR A 529 -7.46 4.15 10.59
CA THR A 529 -6.48 3.92 11.66
C THR A 529 -6.48 2.47 12.12
N HIS A 530 -7.62 1.95 12.60
CA HIS A 530 -7.64 0.61 13.19
C HIS A 530 -7.25 -0.45 12.15
N ILE A 531 -7.82 -0.37 10.95
CA ILE A 531 -7.57 -1.32 9.86
C ILE A 531 -6.43 -0.85 8.97
N GLY A 532 -6.43 0.43 8.56
CA GLY A 532 -5.36 0.99 7.72
C GLY A 532 -3.95 0.78 8.31
N MET A 533 -3.74 1.16 9.57
CA MET A 533 -2.43 0.98 10.21
C MET A 533 -2.12 -0.50 10.52
N SER A 534 -3.13 -1.36 10.64
CA SER A 534 -2.93 -2.81 10.73
C SER A 534 -2.32 -3.35 9.44
N ILE A 535 -2.88 -2.97 8.28
CA ILE A 535 -2.37 -3.36 6.97
C ILE A 535 -0.94 -2.86 6.79
N ASP A 536 -0.67 -1.60 7.14
CA ASP A 536 0.68 -1.02 7.08
C ASP A 536 1.68 -1.79 7.96
N ALA A 537 1.27 -2.22 9.16
CA ALA A 537 2.16 -2.99 10.04
C ALA A 537 2.54 -4.34 9.45
N TRP A 538 1.58 -5.06 8.84
CA TRP A 538 1.85 -6.32 8.15
C TRP A 538 2.77 -6.12 6.94
N ARG A 539 2.54 -5.09 6.11
CA ARG A 539 3.42 -4.75 4.97
C ARG A 539 4.82 -4.37 5.42
N TYR A 540 4.93 -3.51 6.43
CA TYR A 540 6.21 -3.05 6.98
C TYR A 540 7.07 -4.23 7.47
N PHE A 541 6.49 -5.09 8.32
CA PHE A 541 7.22 -6.23 8.87
C PHE A 541 7.44 -7.36 7.86
N ALA A 542 6.59 -7.51 6.84
CA ALA A 542 6.86 -8.41 5.72
C ALA A 542 8.18 -8.06 5.02
N GLY A 543 8.45 -6.76 4.84
CA GLY A 543 9.70 -6.24 4.28
C GLY A 543 10.93 -6.52 5.13
N TRP A 544 10.77 -6.76 6.44
CA TRP A 544 11.88 -7.06 7.35
C TRP A 544 12.33 -8.52 7.35
N CYS A 545 11.48 -9.45 6.90
CA CYS A 545 11.75 -10.88 7.05
C CYS A 545 13.15 -11.30 6.55
N ASP A 546 13.56 -10.80 5.37
CA ASP A 546 14.85 -11.11 4.75
C ASP A 546 15.95 -10.05 5.01
N LYS A 547 15.69 -9.07 5.88
CA LYS A 547 16.61 -7.99 6.27
C LYS A 547 17.09 -8.10 7.72
N ILE A 548 16.68 -9.15 8.43
CA ILE A 548 17.19 -9.48 9.76
C ILE A 548 18.61 -10.05 9.60
N GLN A 549 19.61 -9.31 10.08
CA GLN A 549 21.04 -9.66 9.93
C GLN A 549 21.72 -9.90 11.28
N GLY A 550 22.75 -10.76 11.26
CA GLY A 550 23.73 -10.88 12.33
C GLY A 550 24.91 -9.93 12.13
N SER A 551 26.03 -10.22 12.77
CA SER A 551 27.26 -9.42 12.68
C SER A 551 28.49 -10.32 12.67
N THR A 552 29.56 -9.93 11.96
CA THR A 552 30.90 -10.49 12.14
C THR A 552 31.66 -9.68 13.18
N ILE A 553 32.41 -10.34 14.06
CA ILE A 553 33.05 -9.70 15.23
C ILE A 553 34.57 -9.92 15.17
N PRO A 554 35.39 -8.85 15.14
CA PRO A 554 36.84 -8.95 15.11
C PRO A 554 37.40 -9.25 16.51
N VAL A 555 37.28 -10.51 16.94
CA VAL A 555 37.84 -10.98 18.21
C VAL A 555 39.36 -11.16 18.14
N ASN A 556 40.02 -11.21 19.28
CA ASN A 556 41.45 -11.51 19.34
C ASN A 556 41.75 -12.90 18.75
N PRO A 557 42.82 -13.05 17.94
CA PRO A 557 43.20 -14.35 17.39
C PRO A 557 43.81 -15.27 18.45
N ALA A 558 43.59 -16.57 18.31
CA ALA A 558 44.22 -17.63 19.12
C ALA A 558 45.55 -18.06 18.47
N ARG A 559 46.54 -17.16 18.48
CA ARG A 559 47.80 -17.35 17.73
C ARG A 559 48.48 -18.70 18.04
N PRO A 560 49.00 -19.42 17.02
CA PRO A 560 49.17 -18.99 15.62
C PRO A 560 47.90 -19.06 14.74
N ASN A 561 46.80 -19.64 15.24
CA ASN A 561 45.56 -19.87 14.48
C ASN A 561 44.71 -18.60 14.33
N ASN A 562 43.81 -18.59 13.34
CA ASN A 562 42.82 -17.52 13.16
C ASN A 562 41.50 -17.87 13.84
N VAL A 563 40.69 -16.84 14.11
CA VAL A 563 39.37 -17.01 14.73
C VAL A 563 38.34 -16.20 13.95
N LEU A 564 37.28 -16.88 13.49
CA LEU A 564 36.08 -16.26 12.92
C LEU A 564 34.99 -16.26 13.98
N THR A 565 34.49 -15.08 14.35
CA THR A 565 33.30 -14.95 15.20
C THR A 565 32.20 -14.23 14.44
N PHE A 566 30.99 -14.78 14.47
CA PHE A 566 29.81 -14.15 13.92
C PHE A 566 28.55 -14.44 14.76
N THR A 567 27.52 -13.63 14.59
CA THR A 567 26.23 -13.84 15.26
C THR A 567 25.15 -14.28 14.27
N LYS A 568 24.22 -15.10 14.76
CA LYS A 568 22.98 -15.45 14.07
C LYS A 568 21.80 -14.91 14.85
N ARG A 569 20.87 -14.25 14.17
CA ARG A 569 19.57 -13.86 14.70
C ARG A 569 18.59 -15.01 14.45
N GLU A 570 18.10 -15.62 15.52
CA GLU A 570 17.18 -16.76 15.45
C GLU A 570 15.83 -16.39 16.07
N PRO A 571 14.71 -16.96 15.60
CA PRO A 571 13.43 -16.81 16.29
C PRO A 571 13.50 -17.33 17.72
N ILE A 572 12.70 -16.76 18.62
CA ILE A 572 12.61 -17.21 20.00
C ILE A 572 11.94 -18.58 20.10
N GLY A 573 10.83 -18.81 19.38
CA GLY A 573 10.02 -20.02 19.47
C GLY A 573 8.52 -19.71 19.45
N VAL A 574 7.76 -20.41 20.29
CA VAL A 574 6.33 -20.12 20.49
C VAL A 574 6.17 -18.87 21.35
N THR A 575 5.31 -17.95 20.91
CA THR A 575 4.99 -16.72 21.65
C THR A 575 3.50 -16.66 22.05
N GLY A 576 3.24 -16.08 23.22
CA GLY A 576 1.89 -15.76 23.68
C GLY A 576 1.66 -14.26 23.59
N LEU A 577 0.60 -13.84 22.93
CA LEU A 577 0.24 -12.43 22.78
C LEU A 577 -1.07 -12.15 23.52
N VAL A 578 -1.12 -11.09 24.30
CA VAL A 578 -2.32 -10.65 25.03
C VAL A 578 -2.52 -9.17 24.73
N THR A 579 -3.65 -8.84 24.10
CA THR A 579 -3.94 -7.48 23.60
C THR A 579 -5.11 -6.81 24.33
N PRO A 580 -5.13 -5.46 24.36
CA PRO A 580 -6.20 -4.68 24.95
C PRO A 580 -7.41 -4.58 23.98
N TRP A 581 -8.43 -3.86 24.43
CA TRP A 581 -9.74 -3.73 23.75
C TRP A 581 -9.91 -2.41 22.99
N ASN A 582 -8.97 -1.47 23.09
CA ASN A 582 -9.16 -0.10 22.59
C ASN A 582 -8.90 0.05 21.08
N TYR A 583 -7.98 -0.74 20.53
CA TYR A 583 -7.80 -0.92 19.09
C TYR A 583 -7.58 -2.41 18.78
N PRO A 584 -8.63 -3.24 18.81
CA PRO A 584 -8.52 -4.69 18.81
C PRO A 584 -7.64 -5.26 17.69
N LEU A 585 -7.90 -4.91 16.42
CA LEU A 585 -7.11 -5.44 15.30
C LEU A 585 -5.74 -4.76 15.19
N MET A 586 -5.65 -3.47 15.51
CA MET A 586 -4.39 -2.71 15.42
C MET A 586 -3.35 -3.24 16.40
N MET A 587 -3.74 -3.47 17.66
CA MET A 587 -2.83 -4.01 18.69
C MET A 587 -2.46 -5.46 18.41
N LEU A 588 -3.38 -6.25 17.86
CA LEU A 588 -3.05 -7.58 17.32
C LEU A 588 -1.96 -7.46 16.26
N SER A 589 -2.14 -6.59 15.28
CA SER A 589 -1.25 -6.45 14.13
C SER A 589 0.14 -5.93 14.53
N TRP A 590 0.21 -4.94 15.44
CA TRP A 590 1.48 -4.41 15.94
C TRP A 590 2.36 -5.49 16.56
N LYS A 591 1.77 -6.35 17.40
CA LYS A 591 2.52 -7.41 18.10
C LYS A 591 2.79 -8.61 17.19
N MET A 592 1.76 -9.05 16.46
CA MET A 592 1.82 -10.29 15.70
C MET A 592 2.66 -10.15 14.43
N ALA A 593 2.60 -9.02 13.72
CA ALA A 593 3.37 -8.84 12.49
C ALA A 593 4.88 -8.91 12.75
N ALA A 594 5.39 -8.22 13.78
CA ALA A 594 6.79 -8.31 14.18
C ALA A 594 7.19 -9.73 14.63
N CYS A 595 6.31 -10.40 15.40
CA CYS A 595 6.50 -11.76 15.87
C CYS A 595 6.66 -12.77 14.72
N ILE A 596 5.74 -12.71 13.76
CA ILE A 596 5.72 -13.57 12.59
C ILE A 596 6.89 -13.24 11.67
N ALA A 597 7.21 -11.96 11.41
CA ALA A 597 8.36 -11.58 10.58
C ALA A 597 9.69 -12.14 11.10
N ALA A 598 9.86 -12.16 12.42
CA ALA A 598 11.00 -12.75 13.10
C ALA A 598 11.06 -14.30 13.01
N GLY A 599 10.05 -14.96 12.45
CA GLY A 599 9.99 -16.40 12.21
C GLY A 599 9.43 -17.21 13.37
N ASN A 600 8.73 -16.58 14.32
CA ASN A 600 8.08 -17.28 15.43
C ASN A 600 6.71 -17.83 15.00
N THR A 601 6.14 -18.71 15.84
CA THR A 601 4.71 -19.04 15.83
C THR A 601 4.07 -18.43 17.06
N CYS A 602 2.76 -18.20 17.02
CA CYS A 602 2.09 -17.54 18.13
C CYS A 602 0.66 -18.01 18.35
N LEU A 603 0.20 -17.75 19.57
CA LEU A 603 -1.22 -17.66 19.90
C LEU A 603 -1.50 -16.27 20.45
N ILE A 604 -2.67 -15.74 20.12
CA ILE A 604 -3.16 -14.48 20.68
C ILE A 604 -4.45 -14.69 21.46
N LYS A 605 -4.49 -14.09 22.65
CA LYS A 605 -5.70 -13.94 23.45
C LYS A 605 -6.20 -12.48 23.27
N PRO A 606 -7.18 -12.23 22.39
CA PRO A 606 -7.77 -10.89 22.25
C PRO A 606 -8.54 -10.51 23.52
N ALA A 607 -8.79 -9.21 23.72
CA ALA A 607 -9.62 -8.78 24.84
C ALA A 607 -11.03 -9.38 24.77
N GLN A 608 -11.56 -9.76 25.94
CA GLN A 608 -12.81 -10.53 26.03
C GLN A 608 -14.07 -9.75 25.62
N THR A 609 -13.98 -8.42 25.51
CA THR A 609 -15.11 -7.55 25.18
C THR A 609 -15.29 -7.32 23.69
N CYS A 610 -14.26 -7.56 22.88
CA CYS A 610 -14.30 -7.29 21.44
C CYS A 610 -13.32 -8.20 20.65
N PRO A 611 -13.60 -9.51 20.54
CA PRO A 611 -12.72 -10.47 19.87
C PRO A 611 -13.01 -10.64 18.35
N LEU A 612 -14.06 -10.02 17.80
CA LEU A 612 -14.62 -10.43 16.51
C LEU A 612 -13.69 -10.15 15.33
N THR A 613 -12.98 -9.02 15.33
CA THR A 613 -12.00 -8.72 14.28
C THR A 613 -10.77 -9.63 14.33
N ALA A 614 -10.36 -10.10 15.51
CA ALA A 614 -9.29 -11.08 15.63
C ALA A 614 -9.69 -12.44 15.03
N LEU A 615 -10.95 -12.85 15.19
CA LEU A 615 -11.49 -14.07 14.58
C LEU A 615 -11.66 -13.93 13.07
N LYS A 616 -12.15 -12.78 12.58
CA LYS A 616 -12.22 -12.51 11.14
C LYS A 616 -10.82 -12.47 10.51
N PHE A 617 -9.84 -11.88 11.20
CA PHE A 617 -8.44 -11.90 10.80
C PHE A 617 -7.90 -13.33 10.66
N ALA A 618 -8.25 -14.24 11.59
CA ALA A 618 -7.81 -15.63 11.56
C ALA A 618 -8.24 -16.35 10.26
N GLU A 619 -9.47 -16.13 9.80
CA GLU A 619 -9.96 -16.63 8.51
C GLU A 619 -9.05 -16.16 7.34
N LEU A 620 -8.67 -14.88 7.35
CA LEU A 620 -7.79 -14.31 6.31
C LEU A 620 -6.38 -14.92 6.33
N THR A 621 -5.89 -15.37 7.49
CA THR A 621 -4.59 -16.06 7.56
C THR A 621 -4.58 -17.39 6.81
N VAL A 622 -5.71 -18.11 6.82
CA VAL A 622 -5.86 -19.36 6.05
C VAL A 622 -5.90 -19.05 4.56
N LYS A 623 -6.69 -18.05 4.13
CA LYS A 623 -6.74 -17.59 2.72
C LYS A 623 -5.38 -17.08 2.22
N ALA A 624 -4.59 -16.47 3.11
CA ALA A 624 -3.22 -16.07 2.80
C ALA A 624 -2.28 -17.27 2.59
N GLY A 625 -2.61 -18.45 3.10
CA GLY A 625 -1.82 -19.68 2.95
C GLY A 625 -0.80 -19.89 4.07
N PHE A 626 -1.04 -19.32 5.26
CA PHE A 626 -0.20 -19.61 6.42
C PHE A 626 -0.32 -21.10 6.79
N PRO A 627 0.80 -21.79 7.09
CA PRO A 627 0.72 -23.16 7.56
C PRO A 627 -0.09 -23.28 8.85
N PRO A 628 -0.90 -24.35 9.00
CA PRO A 628 -1.61 -24.65 10.24
C PRO A 628 -0.74 -24.53 11.49
N GLY A 629 -1.28 -23.86 12.52
CA GLY A 629 -0.64 -23.70 13.82
C GLY A 629 0.33 -22.51 13.92
N VAL A 630 0.72 -21.85 12.84
CA VAL A 630 1.61 -20.67 12.90
C VAL A 630 0.94 -19.51 13.65
N ILE A 631 -0.35 -19.31 13.41
CA ILE A 631 -1.20 -18.33 14.07
C ILE A 631 -2.38 -19.07 14.71
N ASN A 632 -2.68 -18.74 15.97
CA ASN A 632 -3.83 -19.27 16.71
C ASN A 632 -4.51 -18.11 17.44
N VAL A 633 -5.84 -18.11 17.52
CA VAL A 633 -6.63 -17.07 18.20
C VAL A 633 -7.54 -17.73 19.23
N VAL A 634 -7.33 -17.39 20.50
CA VAL A 634 -8.04 -17.99 21.64
C VAL A 634 -8.77 -16.92 22.47
N PRO A 635 -9.98 -16.48 22.03
CA PRO A 635 -10.82 -15.63 22.87
C PRO A 635 -11.11 -16.32 24.20
N GLY A 636 -11.19 -15.55 25.29
CA GLY A 636 -11.43 -16.11 26.62
C GLY A 636 -11.23 -15.08 27.72
N GLN A 637 -11.46 -15.48 28.97
CA GLN A 637 -11.30 -14.57 30.11
C GLN A 637 -9.83 -14.24 30.40
N GLY A 638 -9.57 -13.06 30.98
CA GLY A 638 -8.21 -12.65 31.37
C GLY A 638 -7.59 -13.58 32.42
N SER A 639 -8.33 -13.82 33.49
CA SER A 639 -7.95 -14.71 34.60
C SER A 639 -7.90 -16.19 34.24
N GLY A 640 -8.61 -16.61 33.19
CA GLY A 640 -8.60 -17.97 32.66
C GLY A 640 -7.55 -18.16 31.57
N ALA A 641 -7.95 -17.91 30.32
CA ALA A 641 -7.09 -18.09 29.14
C ALA A 641 -5.81 -17.25 29.21
N GLY A 642 -5.89 -15.98 29.65
CA GLY A 642 -4.72 -15.11 29.75
C GLY A 642 -3.66 -15.61 30.75
N GLN A 643 -4.10 -16.09 31.91
CA GLN A 643 -3.21 -16.70 32.90
C GLN A 643 -2.63 -18.03 32.38
N ALA A 644 -3.43 -18.86 31.70
CA ALA A 644 -2.95 -20.10 31.08
C ALA A 644 -1.84 -19.83 30.06
N VAL A 645 -1.95 -18.77 29.26
CA VAL A 645 -0.88 -18.30 28.36
C VAL A 645 0.36 -17.89 29.15
N ALA A 646 0.21 -17.14 30.24
CA ALA A 646 1.34 -16.70 31.06
C ALA A 646 2.10 -17.85 31.72
N ASP A 647 1.38 -18.88 32.19
CA ASP A 647 1.94 -20.03 32.90
C ASP A 647 2.59 -21.06 31.96
N HIS A 648 2.23 -21.08 30.67
CA HIS A 648 2.52 -22.22 29.81
C HIS A 648 4.04 -22.45 29.62
N PRO A 649 4.56 -23.68 29.82
CA PRO A 649 6.00 -23.96 29.80
C PRO A 649 6.63 -23.95 28.39
N LEU A 650 5.82 -24.18 27.34
CA LEU A 650 6.30 -24.14 25.95
C LEU A 650 6.35 -22.73 25.33
N ILE A 651 5.66 -21.75 25.94
CA ILE A 651 5.74 -20.36 25.49
C ILE A 651 7.08 -19.78 25.96
N ARG A 652 7.84 -19.20 25.03
CA ARG A 652 9.19 -18.67 25.27
C ARG A 652 9.27 -17.15 25.30
N LYS A 653 8.23 -16.47 24.82
CA LYS A 653 8.05 -15.03 24.99
C LYS A 653 6.56 -14.68 25.15
N LEU A 654 6.26 -13.74 26.04
CA LEU A 654 4.93 -13.17 26.20
C LEU A 654 4.93 -11.68 25.84
N GLY A 655 4.07 -11.24 24.93
CA GLY A 655 3.83 -9.83 24.62
C GLY A 655 2.51 -9.37 25.22
N PHE A 656 2.54 -8.47 26.20
CA PHE A 656 1.35 -7.99 26.90
C PHE A 656 1.18 -6.49 26.71
N THR A 657 -0.03 -6.08 26.36
CA THR A 657 -0.48 -4.70 26.53
C THR A 657 -1.73 -4.68 27.41
N GLY A 658 -1.76 -3.81 28.41
CA GLY A 658 -2.89 -3.66 29.31
C GLY A 658 -2.57 -2.83 30.54
N SER A 659 -3.34 -3.00 31.62
CA SER A 659 -3.12 -2.21 32.84
C SER A 659 -1.88 -2.65 33.61
N THR A 660 -1.24 -1.70 34.29
CA THR A 660 -0.03 -1.96 35.09
C THR A 660 -0.20 -3.05 36.17
N PRO A 661 -1.31 -3.11 36.93
CA PRO A 661 -1.51 -4.18 37.90
C PRO A 661 -1.51 -5.58 37.27
N ILE A 662 -2.13 -5.74 36.10
CA ILE A 662 -2.15 -7.02 35.38
C ILE A 662 -0.78 -7.30 34.74
N GLY A 663 -0.10 -6.30 34.20
CA GLY A 663 1.27 -6.43 33.70
C GLY A 663 2.24 -6.99 34.75
N LYS A 664 2.13 -6.54 36.01
CA LYS A 664 2.91 -7.09 37.14
C LYS A 664 2.61 -8.56 37.40
N VAL A 665 1.33 -8.97 37.33
CA VAL A 665 0.93 -10.39 37.46
C VAL A 665 1.51 -11.23 36.33
N ILE A 666 1.43 -10.74 35.09
CA ILE A 666 1.96 -11.42 33.92
C ILE A 666 3.48 -11.58 34.01
N MET A 667 4.21 -10.51 34.39
CA MET A 667 5.66 -10.56 34.57
C MET A 667 6.07 -11.56 35.64
N LYS A 668 5.38 -11.56 36.79
CA LYS A 668 5.59 -12.53 37.86
C LYS A 668 5.38 -13.96 37.34
N SER A 669 4.29 -14.20 36.63
CA SER A 669 3.98 -15.53 36.08
C SER A 669 5.04 -15.99 35.05
N CYS A 670 5.56 -15.07 34.23
CA CYS A 670 6.67 -15.36 33.31
C CYS A 670 7.94 -15.77 34.06
N ALA A 671 8.24 -15.10 35.18
CA ALA A 671 9.38 -15.42 36.03
C ALA A 671 9.22 -16.78 36.73
N ASP A 672 8.06 -17.00 37.37
CA ASP A 672 7.77 -18.18 38.19
C ASP A 672 7.68 -19.47 37.36
N SER A 673 7.22 -19.39 36.11
CA SER A 673 6.97 -20.57 35.27
C SER A 673 8.22 -21.13 34.59
N ASN A 674 8.88 -20.37 33.71
CA ASN A 674 9.98 -20.88 32.88
C ASN A 674 10.97 -19.79 32.42
N LEU A 675 10.99 -18.63 33.08
CA LEU A 675 11.82 -17.47 32.72
C LEU A 675 11.67 -17.05 31.24
N LYS A 676 10.45 -17.19 30.69
CA LYS A 676 10.13 -16.70 29.35
C LYS A 676 10.34 -15.18 29.27
N LYS A 677 10.82 -14.70 28.12
CA LYS A 677 10.94 -13.25 27.89
C LYS A 677 9.55 -12.60 27.99
N CYS A 678 9.46 -11.37 28.49
CA CYS A 678 8.23 -10.59 28.43
C CYS A 678 8.51 -9.19 27.87
N SER A 679 7.55 -8.64 27.14
CA SER A 679 7.49 -7.21 26.86
C SER A 679 6.14 -6.70 27.36
N LEU A 680 6.16 -5.54 28.00
CA LEU A 680 5.02 -4.98 28.72
C LEU A 680 4.84 -3.55 28.24
N GLU A 681 3.70 -3.25 27.61
CA GLU A 681 3.27 -1.88 27.39
C GLU A 681 2.04 -1.64 28.25
N LEU A 682 2.21 -0.76 29.23
CA LEU A 682 1.29 -0.55 30.34
C LEU A 682 0.79 0.90 30.34
N GLY A 683 -0.14 1.21 31.25
CA GLY A 683 -0.87 2.48 31.28
C GLY A 683 -0.01 3.75 31.18
N GLY A 684 -0.67 4.84 30.81
CA GLY A 684 -0.06 6.15 30.62
C GLY A 684 -0.72 7.27 31.43
N LYS A 685 0.07 8.26 31.83
CA LYS A 685 -0.42 9.58 32.27
C LYS A 685 0.34 10.68 31.56
N SER A 686 0.33 10.58 30.23
CA SER A 686 1.19 11.33 29.31
C SER A 686 0.99 12.84 29.46
N PRO A 687 2.04 13.63 29.75
CA PRO A 687 1.94 15.08 29.84
C PRO A 687 2.01 15.73 28.46
N LEU A 688 1.21 16.78 28.26
CA LEU A 688 1.27 17.67 27.11
C LEU A 688 1.49 19.11 27.59
N VAL A 689 2.64 19.71 27.28
CA VAL A 689 2.98 21.08 27.67
C VAL A 689 2.73 22.05 26.51
N ILE A 690 1.98 23.12 26.75
CA ILE A 690 1.59 24.11 25.73
C ILE A 690 2.08 25.49 26.19
N PHE A 691 3.12 26.00 25.52
CA PHE A 691 3.71 27.32 25.76
C PHE A 691 2.93 28.42 25.04
N ALA A 692 3.00 29.66 25.56
CA ALA A 692 2.30 30.81 25.00
C ALA A 692 2.79 31.23 23.61
N ASP A 693 4.02 30.85 23.23
CA ASP A 693 4.59 31.14 21.91
C ASP A 693 4.13 30.15 20.81
N CYS A 694 3.31 29.15 21.15
CA CYS A 694 2.82 28.18 20.18
C CYS A 694 1.89 28.81 19.12
N ASP A 695 1.60 28.04 18.07
CA ASP A 695 0.44 28.30 17.23
C ASP A 695 -0.82 27.83 17.98
N LEU A 696 -1.58 28.78 18.54
CA LEU A 696 -2.70 28.48 19.42
C LEU A 696 -3.81 27.68 18.73
N ASP A 697 -4.07 27.94 17.44
CA ASP A 697 -5.10 27.20 16.70
C ASP A 697 -4.69 25.73 16.50
N LYS A 698 -3.41 25.50 16.16
CA LYS A 698 -2.86 24.14 16.11
C LYS A 698 -2.85 23.48 17.49
N ALA A 699 -2.49 24.22 18.54
CA ALA A 699 -2.45 23.71 19.90
C ALA A 699 -3.84 23.28 20.39
N VAL A 700 -4.90 24.05 20.11
CA VAL A 700 -6.29 23.65 20.41
C VAL A 700 -6.66 22.39 19.65
N LYS A 701 -6.45 22.36 18.33
CA LYS A 701 -6.78 21.20 17.48
C LYS A 701 -6.07 19.93 17.94
N HIS A 702 -4.76 20.00 18.16
CA HIS A 702 -3.96 18.85 18.58
C HIS A 702 -4.15 18.50 20.06
N GLY A 703 -4.42 19.47 20.93
CA GLY A 703 -4.79 19.24 22.32
C GLY A 703 -6.13 18.53 22.44
N MET A 704 -7.11 18.86 21.60
CA MET A 704 -8.35 18.10 21.51
C MET A 704 -8.10 16.68 20.98
N SER A 705 -7.34 16.54 19.89
CA SER A 705 -6.99 15.22 19.33
C SER A 705 -6.24 14.35 20.35
N SER A 706 -5.30 14.91 21.11
CA SER A 706 -4.50 14.15 22.08
C SER A 706 -5.33 13.53 23.21
N VAL A 707 -6.55 14.03 23.45
CA VAL A 707 -7.46 13.53 24.50
C VAL A 707 -8.65 12.77 23.92
N PHE A 708 -9.32 13.31 22.90
CA PHE A 708 -10.62 12.82 22.45
C PHE A 708 -10.53 11.83 21.28
N PHE A 709 -9.36 11.67 20.66
CA PHE A 709 -9.15 10.69 19.60
C PHE A 709 -9.47 9.27 20.08
N ASN A 710 -10.16 8.50 19.24
CA ASN A 710 -10.72 7.20 19.59
C ASN A 710 -11.44 7.22 20.94
N LYS A 711 -12.22 8.29 21.18
CA LYS A 711 -13.00 8.55 22.40
C LYS A 711 -12.20 8.40 23.70
N GLY A 712 -10.90 8.72 23.65
CA GLY A 712 -9.97 8.74 24.79
C GLY A 712 -9.45 7.37 25.24
N GLU A 713 -9.94 6.29 24.64
CA GLU A 713 -9.41 4.94 24.87
C GLU A 713 -8.14 4.75 24.02
N ASN A 714 -7.08 5.39 24.47
CA ASN A 714 -5.84 5.51 23.74
C ASN A 714 -4.69 5.56 24.77
N CYS A 715 -3.77 4.59 24.72
CA CYS A 715 -2.70 4.47 25.70
C CYS A 715 -1.79 5.72 25.73
N ILE A 716 -1.59 6.36 24.58
CA ILE A 716 -0.78 7.59 24.49
C ILE A 716 -1.58 8.86 24.76
N ALA A 717 -2.87 8.80 25.10
CA ALA A 717 -3.68 9.99 25.33
C ALA A 717 -3.00 10.94 26.32
N ALA A 718 -3.10 12.25 26.04
CA ALA A 718 -2.56 13.28 26.92
C ALA A 718 -3.41 13.37 28.20
N GLY A 719 -3.09 12.53 29.18
CA GLY A 719 -3.80 12.45 30.45
C GLY A 719 -3.61 13.66 31.34
N ARG A 720 -2.69 14.58 31.01
CA ARG A 720 -2.53 15.91 31.61
C ARG A 720 -2.09 16.92 30.57
N LEU A 721 -2.72 18.09 30.55
CA LEU A 721 -2.30 19.25 29.79
C LEU A 721 -1.78 20.32 30.75
N PHE A 722 -0.55 20.77 30.56
CA PHE A 722 0.00 21.94 31.24
C PHE A 722 -0.04 23.11 30.25
N VAL A 723 -0.83 24.13 30.54
CA VAL A 723 -1.00 25.28 29.65
C VAL A 723 -0.47 26.53 30.32
N GLU A 724 0.35 27.30 29.60
CA GLU A 724 0.96 28.51 30.12
C GLU A 724 -0.12 29.52 30.53
N ASP A 725 0.05 30.12 31.71
CA ASP A 725 -0.91 31.04 32.34
C ASP A 725 -1.46 32.13 31.40
N ARG A 726 -0.62 32.72 30.55
CA ARG A 726 -0.98 33.79 29.60
C ARG A 726 -1.99 33.36 28.53
N ILE A 727 -2.03 32.08 28.17
CA ILE A 727 -2.91 31.56 27.11
C ILE A 727 -3.97 30.57 27.63
N HIS A 728 -3.90 30.18 28.91
CA HIS A 728 -4.77 29.15 29.48
C HIS A 728 -6.26 29.42 29.27
N ASP A 729 -6.75 30.59 29.69
CA ASP A 729 -8.20 30.85 29.69
C ASP A 729 -8.75 30.92 28.26
N GLU A 730 -7.97 31.46 27.32
CA GLU A 730 -8.31 31.50 25.90
C GLU A 730 -8.27 30.11 25.26
N PHE A 731 -7.27 29.27 25.61
CA PHE A 731 -7.20 27.87 25.18
C PHE A 731 -8.43 27.09 25.64
N VAL A 732 -8.79 27.17 26.94
CA VAL A 732 -9.97 26.50 27.50
C VAL A 732 -11.24 26.96 26.80
N ARG A 733 -11.41 28.28 26.57
CA ARG A 733 -12.56 28.84 25.87
C ARG A 733 -12.70 28.27 24.45
N ARG A 734 -11.61 28.17 23.69
CA ARG A 734 -11.62 27.60 22.32
C ARG A 734 -11.90 26.11 22.33
N VAL A 735 -11.28 25.36 23.24
CA VAL A 735 -11.55 23.92 23.42
C VAL A 735 -13.04 23.68 23.69
N VAL A 736 -13.65 24.41 24.63
CA VAL A 736 -15.09 24.25 24.95
C VAL A 736 -15.97 24.64 23.76
N LYS A 737 -15.59 25.67 23.00
CA LYS A 737 -16.31 26.06 21.77
C LYS A 737 -16.30 24.92 20.75
N ASP A 738 -15.15 24.32 20.49
CA ASP A 738 -15.00 23.30 19.47
C ASP A 738 -15.58 21.95 19.91
N ILE A 739 -15.46 21.57 21.18
CA ILE A 739 -16.08 20.36 21.74
C ILE A 739 -17.60 20.38 21.53
N ARG A 740 -18.26 21.53 21.68
CA ARG A 740 -19.72 21.66 21.48
C ARG A 740 -20.16 21.38 20.05
N THR A 741 -19.25 21.43 19.09
CA THR A 741 -19.52 21.09 17.68
C THR A 741 -19.26 19.63 17.34
N MET A 742 -18.73 18.83 18.28
CA MET A 742 -18.47 17.42 18.05
C MET A 742 -19.78 16.63 17.97
N THR A 743 -20.02 15.99 16.82
CA THR A 743 -21.14 15.06 16.64
C THR A 743 -20.90 13.79 17.43
N ILE A 744 -21.75 13.53 18.42
CA ILE A 744 -21.78 12.29 19.19
C ILE A 744 -22.90 11.40 18.63
N GLY A 745 -22.63 10.12 18.38
CA GLY A 745 -23.67 9.23 17.88
C GLY A 745 -23.18 7.87 17.40
N ASP A 746 -24.03 7.18 16.65
CA ASP A 746 -23.75 5.86 16.09
C ASP A 746 -22.40 5.86 15.34
N PRO A 747 -21.46 4.97 15.69
CA PRO A 747 -20.15 4.89 15.04
C PRO A 747 -20.21 4.61 13.53
N LEU A 748 -21.30 4.02 13.02
CA LEU A 748 -21.49 3.76 11.59
C LEU A 748 -21.97 4.99 10.83
N ASN A 749 -22.49 6.02 11.50
CA ASN A 749 -22.85 7.27 10.84
C ASN A 749 -21.59 8.07 10.47
N ARG A 750 -21.47 8.44 9.19
CA ARG A 750 -20.29 9.11 8.63
C ARG A 750 -20.05 10.51 9.21
N SER A 751 -21.06 11.15 9.79
CA SER A 751 -20.92 12.45 10.45
C SER A 751 -20.49 12.37 11.92
N THR A 752 -20.49 11.17 12.51
CA THR A 752 -20.08 10.95 13.90
C THR A 752 -18.59 11.24 14.06
N ALA A 753 -18.26 12.06 15.06
CA ALA A 753 -16.88 12.34 15.46
C ALA A 753 -16.50 11.64 16.77
N HIS A 754 -17.49 11.29 17.60
CA HIS A 754 -17.30 10.68 18.92
C HIS A 754 -18.30 9.54 19.15
N GLY A 755 -17.79 8.31 19.25
CA GLY A 755 -18.58 7.09 19.47
C GLY A 755 -18.79 6.74 20.95
N PRO A 756 -19.45 5.61 21.24
CA PRO A 756 -19.60 5.12 22.61
C PRO A 756 -18.27 4.61 23.18
N GLN A 757 -18.20 4.51 24.51
CA GLN A 757 -17.13 3.79 25.19
C GLN A 757 -17.29 2.27 24.98
N ASN A 758 -16.18 1.53 25.00
CA ASN A 758 -16.13 0.13 24.56
C ASN A 758 -17.07 -0.81 25.30
N HIS A 759 -17.21 -0.67 26.63
CA HIS A 759 -18.04 -1.57 27.43
C HIS A 759 -18.47 -0.93 28.75
N LYS A 760 -19.55 -1.47 29.33
CA LYS A 760 -20.20 -0.93 30.53
C LYS A 760 -19.26 -0.66 31.71
N ALA A 761 -18.40 -1.62 32.05
CA ALA A 761 -17.52 -1.47 33.21
C ALA A 761 -16.54 -0.29 33.06
N HIS A 762 -16.04 -0.04 31.83
CA HIS A 762 -15.21 1.11 31.55
C HIS A 762 -16.02 2.42 31.64
N PHE A 763 -17.21 2.45 31.05
CA PHE A 763 -18.12 3.59 31.14
C PHE A 763 -18.44 3.99 32.58
N ASP A 764 -18.78 3.02 33.44
CA ASP A 764 -19.06 3.25 34.86
C ASP A 764 -17.82 3.81 35.59
N LYS A 765 -16.62 3.30 35.26
CA LYS A 765 -15.34 3.81 35.80
C LYS A 765 -15.12 5.29 35.46
N LEU A 766 -15.47 5.73 34.24
CA LEU A 766 -15.29 7.13 33.84
C LEU A 766 -16.23 8.08 34.58
N ILE A 767 -17.48 7.65 34.83
CA ILE A 767 -18.42 8.41 35.65
C ILE A 767 -17.85 8.59 37.07
N GLU A 768 -17.33 7.52 37.67
CA GLU A 768 -16.74 7.60 39.00
C GLU A 768 -15.46 8.44 39.02
N PHE A 769 -14.63 8.35 37.98
CA PHE A 769 -13.42 9.16 37.82
C PHE A 769 -13.76 10.66 37.85
N CYS A 770 -14.78 11.10 37.12
CA CYS A 770 -15.24 12.48 37.11
C CYS A 770 -15.84 12.93 38.45
N ARG A 771 -16.65 12.09 39.09
CA ARG A 771 -17.20 12.38 40.43
C ARG A 771 -16.08 12.62 41.44
N ARG A 772 -15.04 11.79 41.40
CA ARG A 772 -13.87 11.93 42.27
C ARG A 772 -13.08 13.20 41.97
N GLY A 773 -12.90 13.55 40.70
CA GLY A 773 -12.27 14.83 40.30
C GLY A 773 -12.97 16.05 40.88
N VAL A 774 -14.30 16.12 40.76
CA VAL A 774 -15.09 17.21 41.38
C VAL A 774 -14.98 17.19 42.89
N LYS A 775 -15.08 16.01 43.52
CA LYS A 775 -14.99 15.85 44.98
C LYS A 775 -13.64 16.33 45.54
N GLU A 776 -12.55 16.15 44.80
CA GLU A 776 -11.21 16.57 45.21
C GLU A 776 -10.88 18.03 44.85
N GLY A 777 -11.84 18.79 44.29
CA GLY A 777 -11.73 20.25 44.11
C GLY A 777 -11.38 20.71 42.69
N ALA A 778 -11.25 19.81 41.72
CA ALA A 778 -11.07 20.20 40.32
C ALA A 778 -12.34 20.87 39.77
N THR A 779 -12.17 21.86 38.88
CA THR A 779 -13.29 22.56 38.25
C THR A 779 -13.75 21.82 37.00
N LEU A 780 -14.95 21.24 37.01
CA LEU A 780 -15.58 20.65 35.84
C LEU A 780 -16.16 21.74 34.94
N VAL A 781 -15.51 22.01 33.81
CA VAL A 781 -15.90 23.07 32.86
C VAL A 781 -16.97 22.59 31.88
N TYR A 782 -16.87 21.32 31.46
CA TYR A 782 -17.79 20.71 30.49
C TYR A 782 -17.77 19.18 30.66
N GLY A 783 -18.90 18.52 30.38
CA GLY A 783 -19.00 17.06 30.36
C GLY A 783 -19.17 16.41 31.74
N GLY A 784 -18.50 15.26 31.91
CA GLY A 784 -18.39 14.53 33.17
C GLY A 784 -19.52 13.54 33.46
N LYS A 785 -20.35 13.24 32.46
CA LYS A 785 -21.57 12.44 32.60
C LYS A 785 -21.90 11.66 31.33
N ALA A 786 -22.89 10.78 31.45
CA ALA A 786 -23.51 10.11 30.32
C ALA A 786 -24.18 11.11 29.37
N VAL A 787 -24.18 10.81 28.07
CA VAL A 787 -24.90 11.60 27.07
C VAL A 787 -26.42 11.42 27.29
N PRO A 788 -27.19 12.50 27.55
CA PRO A 788 -28.61 12.40 27.85
C PRO A 788 -29.42 11.83 26.68
N ASN A 789 -30.46 11.05 26.99
CA ASN A 789 -31.42 10.50 26.00
C ASN A 789 -30.79 9.64 24.90
N THR A 790 -29.59 9.10 25.12
CA THR A 790 -28.88 8.21 24.20
C THR A 790 -28.70 6.85 24.85
N LYS A 791 -29.12 5.78 24.16
CA LYS A 791 -28.86 4.40 24.59
C LYS A 791 -27.40 4.03 24.29
N GLY A 792 -26.81 3.10 25.03
CA GLY A 792 -25.41 2.73 24.87
C GLY A 792 -24.49 3.47 25.81
N TYR A 793 -23.21 3.14 25.73
CA TYR A 793 -22.18 3.59 26.68
C TYR A 793 -21.57 4.94 26.26
N PHE A 794 -22.40 5.92 25.91
CA PHE A 794 -21.95 7.22 25.43
C PHE A 794 -21.58 8.16 26.58
N PHE A 795 -20.31 8.55 26.64
CA PHE A 795 -19.76 9.46 27.64
C PHE A 795 -19.42 10.81 27.01
N GLU A 796 -19.84 11.92 27.64
CA GLU A 796 -19.57 13.27 27.12
C GLU A 796 -18.06 13.56 27.12
N PRO A 797 -17.50 14.14 26.04
CA PRO A 797 -16.16 14.75 26.11
C PRO A 797 -16.10 15.70 27.29
N THR A 798 -15.06 15.61 28.10
CA THR A 798 -15.01 16.24 29.42
C THR A 798 -13.78 17.13 29.56
N VAL A 799 -13.93 18.27 30.23
CA VAL A 799 -12.83 19.22 30.50
C VAL A 799 -12.81 19.59 31.97
N PHE A 800 -11.68 19.32 32.64
CA PHE A 800 -11.35 19.81 33.97
C PHE A 800 -10.25 20.87 33.90
N THR A 801 -10.41 21.93 34.70
CA THR A 801 -9.39 22.95 34.98
C THR A 801 -9.13 23.03 36.48
N ASN A 802 -8.17 23.88 36.89
CA ASN A 802 -7.74 24.03 38.29
C ASN A 802 -7.34 22.70 38.91
N VAL A 803 -6.70 21.84 38.10
CA VAL A 803 -6.21 20.55 38.58
C VAL A 803 -4.84 20.72 39.21
N GLU A 804 -4.74 20.33 40.47
CA GLU A 804 -3.50 20.33 41.25
C GLU A 804 -2.81 18.96 41.17
N ASP A 805 -1.48 18.95 41.28
CA ASP A 805 -0.66 17.76 41.07
C ASP A 805 -0.97 16.61 42.06
N GLU A 806 -1.56 16.93 43.22
CA GLU A 806 -1.91 15.93 44.24
C GLU A 806 -3.24 15.20 43.98
N MET A 807 -4.12 15.78 43.16
CA MET A 807 -5.43 15.22 42.88
C MET A 807 -5.32 13.85 42.20
N PHE A 808 -6.25 12.96 42.50
CA PHE A 808 -6.39 11.64 41.89
C PHE A 808 -6.40 11.72 40.37
N ILE A 809 -7.17 12.66 39.81
CA ILE A 809 -7.27 12.82 38.36
C ILE A 809 -5.97 13.31 37.72
N ALA A 810 -5.03 13.89 38.47
CA ALA A 810 -3.69 14.24 37.97
C ALA A 810 -2.76 13.03 37.93
N LYS A 811 -3.02 11.98 38.72
CA LYS A 811 -2.15 10.80 38.88
C LYS A 811 -2.65 9.60 38.09
N GLU A 812 -3.95 9.35 38.13
CA GLU A 812 -4.54 8.14 37.55
C GLU A 812 -4.95 8.29 36.09
N GLU A 813 -4.81 7.19 35.35
CA GLU A 813 -5.26 7.07 33.97
C GLU A 813 -6.79 6.92 33.91
N SER A 814 -7.46 7.84 33.22
CA SER A 814 -8.90 7.74 32.93
C SER A 814 -9.17 6.68 31.86
N PHE A 815 -8.36 6.72 30.80
CA PHE A 815 -8.52 5.96 29.55
C PHE A 815 -9.84 6.28 28.81
N GLY A 816 -10.36 7.50 29.00
CA GLY A 816 -11.56 8.02 28.35
C GLY A 816 -11.41 9.50 28.02
N PRO A 817 -12.43 10.15 27.44
CA PRO A 817 -12.32 11.43 26.77
C PRO A 817 -12.36 12.60 27.78
N ILE A 818 -11.38 12.65 28.68
CA ILE A 818 -11.31 13.60 29.81
C ILE A 818 -10.01 14.42 29.74
N MET A 819 -10.15 15.69 29.38
CA MET A 819 -9.06 16.65 29.31
C MET A 819 -8.81 17.25 30.69
N ILE A 820 -7.59 17.10 31.20
CA ILE A 820 -7.22 17.47 32.58
C ILE A 820 -6.16 18.57 32.51
N ILE A 821 -6.55 19.81 32.81
CA ILE A 821 -5.75 21.01 32.54
C ILE A 821 -5.23 21.63 33.84
N SER A 822 -3.93 21.89 33.85
CA SER A 822 -3.23 22.61 34.92
C SER A 822 -2.51 23.84 34.35
N LYS A 823 -2.55 24.96 35.07
CA LYS A 823 -1.76 26.15 34.73
C LYS A 823 -0.29 25.94 35.07
N PHE A 824 0.61 26.59 34.35
CA PHE A 824 2.00 26.78 34.78
C PHE A 824 2.48 28.19 34.42
N ASN A 825 3.47 28.70 35.16
CA ASN A 825 4.07 30.00 34.90
C ASN A 825 5.14 29.87 33.80
N GLY A 826 4.98 30.61 32.70
CA GLY A 826 5.90 30.60 31.56
C GLY A 826 7.34 31.01 31.89
N SER A 827 7.56 31.76 32.97
CA SER A 827 8.91 32.14 33.42
C SER A 827 9.65 31.02 34.16
N ASP A 828 8.98 29.93 34.53
CA ASP A 828 9.54 28.81 35.30
C ASP A 828 9.34 27.49 34.54
N VAL A 829 10.09 27.36 33.44
CA VAL A 829 10.10 26.16 32.59
C VAL A 829 10.52 24.93 33.39
N ASP A 830 11.46 25.08 34.33
CA ASP A 830 11.98 23.96 35.12
C ASP A 830 10.92 23.35 36.04
N SER A 831 10.06 24.18 36.63
CA SER A 831 8.95 23.71 37.44
C SER A 831 7.96 22.87 36.62
N VAL A 832 7.55 23.33 35.43
CA VAL A 832 6.63 22.53 34.59
C VAL A 832 7.26 21.21 34.14
N MET A 833 8.57 21.16 33.86
CA MET A 833 9.26 19.89 33.55
C MET A 833 9.21 18.91 34.73
N LYS A 834 9.47 19.38 35.96
CA LYS A 834 9.38 18.55 37.17
C LYS A 834 7.97 17.99 37.35
N ARG A 835 6.95 18.83 37.16
CA ARG A 835 5.53 18.44 37.28
C ARG A 835 5.11 17.44 36.18
N ALA A 836 5.55 17.66 34.95
CA ALA A 836 5.32 16.75 33.83
C ALA A 836 5.94 15.36 34.07
N ASN A 837 7.14 15.30 34.65
CA ASN A 837 7.80 14.04 35.03
C ASN A 837 7.30 13.43 36.34
N ARG A 838 6.51 14.17 37.14
CA ARG A 838 5.91 13.68 38.39
C ARG A 838 4.74 12.73 38.10
N SER A 839 5.11 11.55 37.62
CA SER A 839 4.26 10.41 37.32
C SER A 839 5.11 9.14 37.38
N GLU A 840 4.53 8.05 37.87
CA GLU A 840 5.13 6.72 37.80
C GLU A 840 5.12 6.15 36.37
N TYR A 841 4.31 6.73 35.48
CA TYR A 841 4.20 6.37 34.08
C TYR A 841 5.20 7.16 33.21
N GLY A 842 5.54 6.60 32.05
CA GLY A 842 6.48 7.17 31.10
C GLY A 842 6.24 6.68 29.67
N LEU A 843 4.98 6.66 29.22
CA LEU A 843 4.63 6.11 27.91
C LEU A 843 4.86 7.11 26.76
N ALA A 844 4.12 8.23 26.75
CA ALA A 844 4.25 9.29 25.77
C ALA A 844 4.28 10.67 26.44
N SER A 845 4.64 11.70 25.68
CA SER A 845 4.57 13.10 26.07
C SER A 845 4.48 14.00 24.85
N GLY A 846 4.20 15.29 25.04
CA GLY A 846 4.35 16.25 23.95
C GLY A 846 4.51 17.69 24.40
N VAL A 847 4.96 18.52 23.47
CA VAL A 847 5.19 19.95 23.67
C VAL A 847 4.75 20.76 22.45
N PHE A 848 4.06 21.88 22.70
CA PHE A 848 3.69 22.87 21.70
C PHE A 848 4.41 24.18 21.99
N THR A 849 5.31 24.58 21.10
CA THR A 849 6.11 25.80 21.17
C THR A 849 6.73 26.11 19.81
N LYS A 850 6.90 27.39 19.48
CA LYS A 850 7.69 27.81 18.30
C LYS A 850 9.18 27.93 18.60
N ASP A 851 9.56 27.88 19.87
CA ASP A 851 10.94 27.99 20.33
C ASP A 851 11.62 26.62 20.28
N ILE A 852 12.60 26.48 19.38
CA ILE A 852 13.36 25.24 19.20
C ILE A 852 14.17 24.86 20.44
N SER A 853 14.66 25.83 21.21
CA SER A 853 15.42 25.57 22.43
C SER A 853 14.52 24.96 23.51
N LYS A 854 13.29 25.46 23.66
CA LYS A 854 12.29 24.86 24.56
C LYS A 854 11.88 23.46 24.09
N ALA A 855 11.65 23.29 22.79
CA ALA A 855 11.25 22.00 22.23
C ALA A 855 12.30 20.91 22.46
N LEU A 856 13.58 21.20 22.15
CA LEU A 856 14.68 20.25 22.36
C LEU A 856 14.94 20.01 23.85
N SER A 857 14.93 21.07 24.68
CA SER A 857 15.09 20.92 26.13
C SER A 857 13.99 20.06 26.75
N PHE A 858 12.73 20.21 26.32
CA PHE A 858 11.64 19.33 26.74
C PHE A 858 11.91 17.88 26.33
N ALA A 859 12.28 17.65 25.07
CA ALA A 859 12.50 16.31 24.54
C ALA A 859 13.64 15.56 25.23
N GLU A 860 14.70 16.27 25.64
CA GLU A 860 15.83 15.67 26.38
C GLU A 860 15.50 15.37 27.84
N ARG A 861 14.63 16.16 28.47
CA ARG A 861 14.38 16.12 29.92
C ARG A 861 13.17 15.31 30.33
N ILE A 862 12.21 15.11 29.42
CA ILE A 862 10.99 14.38 29.73
C ILE A 862 11.27 12.86 29.76
N GLU A 863 10.77 12.19 30.79
CA GLU A 863 10.95 10.75 30.97
C GLU A 863 9.77 9.98 30.37
N ALA A 864 9.71 9.92 29.04
CA ALA A 864 8.70 9.18 28.30
C ALA A 864 9.29 8.45 27.07
N GLY A 865 8.71 7.31 26.71
CA GLY A 865 9.17 6.50 25.59
C GLY A 865 8.93 7.10 24.20
N THR A 866 8.09 8.14 24.10
CA THR A 866 7.82 8.90 22.87
C THR A 866 7.56 10.36 23.21
N VAL A 867 8.15 11.29 22.46
CA VAL A 867 7.96 12.73 22.61
C VAL A 867 7.44 13.32 21.31
N PHE A 868 6.25 13.94 21.34
CA PHE A 868 5.70 14.66 20.20
C PHE A 868 5.97 16.17 20.28
N VAL A 869 6.47 16.78 19.21
CA VAL A 869 6.73 18.23 19.15
C VAL A 869 5.82 18.86 18.10
N ASN A 870 4.95 19.79 18.51
CA ASN A 870 3.96 20.48 17.65
C ASN A 870 3.01 19.55 16.87
N VAL A 871 2.86 18.32 17.35
CA VAL A 871 1.95 17.29 16.86
C VAL A 871 1.56 16.40 18.04
N TYR A 872 0.56 15.53 17.87
CA TYR A 872 0.24 14.47 18.84
C TYR A 872 -0.44 13.31 18.12
N ASN A 873 -0.45 12.12 18.72
CA ASN A 873 -0.97 10.87 18.13
C ASN A 873 -0.33 10.49 16.78
N LYS A 874 0.85 11.01 16.47
CA LYS A 874 1.54 10.73 15.21
C LYS A 874 2.47 9.53 15.38
N THR A 875 1.87 8.36 15.57
CA THR A 875 2.58 7.08 15.47
C THR A 875 2.83 6.73 14.00
N ASP A 876 3.78 5.84 13.78
CA ASP A 876 4.13 5.32 12.47
C ASP A 876 4.65 3.89 12.64
N VAL A 877 4.37 3.00 11.69
CA VAL A 877 4.79 1.59 11.77
C VAL A 877 6.31 1.43 11.78
N ALA A 878 7.06 2.42 11.29
CA ALA A 878 8.51 2.45 11.33
C ALA A 878 9.10 3.09 12.60
N ALA A 879 8.28 3.74 13.44
CA ALA A 879 8.73 4.41 14.65
C ALA A 879 8.49 3.52 15.88
N PRO A 880 9.52 3.16 16.66
CA PRO A 880 9.37 2.26 17.79
C PRO A 880 8.53 2.88 18.91
N PHE A 881 7.59 2.10 19.44
CA PHE A 881 6.65 2.52 20.47
C PHE A 881 6.74 1.63 21.71
N GLY A 882 6.79 2.24 22.90
CA GLY A 882 6.76 1.54 24.19
C GLY A 882 7.27 2.42 25.31
N GLY A 883 6.90 2.13 26.55
CA GLY A 883 7.10 3.04 27.68
C GLY A 883 8.42 2.91 28.43
N PHE A 884 8.59 3.81 29.40
CA PHE A 884 9.57 3.76 30.49
C PHE A 884 8.83 3.61 31.84
N LYS A 885 9.60 3.47 32.94
CA LYS A 885 9.07 3.41 34.31
C LYS A 885 7.98 2.33 34.47
N GLN A 886 6.86 2.65 35.12
CA GLN A 886 5.74 1.71 35.30
C GLN A 886 4.82 1.56 34.06
N SER A 887 5.12 2.27 32.96
CA SER A 887 4.51 2.02 31.65
C SER A 887 5.13 0.80 30.94
N GLY A 888 6.11 0.15 31.58
CA GLY A 888 6.69 -1.11 31.12
C GLY A 888 7.96 -0.94 30.29
N PHE A 889 8.23 -1.92 29.42
CA PHE A 889 9.47 -2.04 28.64
C PHE A 889 9.28 -2.96 27.43
N GLY A 890 10.21 -2.83 26.47
CA GLY A 890 10.13 -3.42 25.15
C GLY A 890 9.42 -2.48 24.16
N LYS A 891 9.53 -2.78 22.88
CA LYS A 891 8.95 -1.95 21.81
C LYS A 891 8.05 -2.78 20.90
N ASP A 892 6.91 -2.20 20.52
CA ASP A 892 6.15 -2.55 19.33
C ASP A 892 6.56 -1.58 18.21
N LEU A 893 6.28 -1.93 16.94
CA LEU A 893 6.66 -1.15 15.75
C LEU A 893 8.19 -0.94 15.58
N GLY A 894 8.56 -0.38 14.43
CA GLY A 894 9.95 -0.10 14.08
C GLY A 894 10.82 -1.35 13.97
N GLN A 895 12.11 -1.15 13.72
CA GLN A 895 13.08 -2.25 13.69
C GLN A 895 13.27 -2.85 15.08
N GLU A 896 13.15 -2.03 16.12
CA GLU A 896 13.40 -2.37 17.52
C GLU A 896 12.49 -3.50 18.00
N ALA A 897 11.22 -3.54 17.55
CA ALA A 897 10.29 -4.60 17.93
C ALA A 897 10.77 -6.00 17.53
N LEU A 898 11.53 -6.14 16.43
CA LEU A 898 12.09 -7.44 16.02
C LEU A 898 13.03 -8.02 17.09
N ASN A 899 13.70 -7.18 17.88
CA ASN A 899 14.59 -7.63 18.95
C ASN A 899 13.85 -8.35 20.07
N GLU A 900 12.59 -7.99 20.32
CA GLU A 900 11.73 -8.65 21.30
C GLU A 900 11.35 -10.08 20.89
N TYR A 901 11.46 -10.38 19.60
CA TYR A 901 11.04 -11.64 18.98
C TYR A 901 12.22 -12.48 18.46
N LEU A 902 13.45 -12.04 18.70
CA LEU A 902 14.68 -12.72 18.29
C LEU A 902 15.59 -13.06 19.49
N LYS A 903 16.46 -14.05 19.28
CA LYS A 903 17.62 -14.36 20.12
C LYS A 903 18.90 -14.30 19.28
N THR A 904 20.00 -13.94 19.92
CA THR A 904 21.32 -13.87 19.26
C THR A 904 22.16 -15.06 19.69
N LYS A 905 22.64 -15.82 18.71
CA LYS A 905 23.60 -16.92 18.91
C LYS A 905 24.96 -16.46 18.41
N CYS A 906 25.96 -16.46 19.27
CA CYS A 906 27.35 -16.25 18.89
C CYS A 906 27.97 -17.58 18.45
N VAL A 907 28.64 -17.60 17.30
CA VAL A 907 29.37 -18.76 16.78
C VAL A 907 30.82 -18.33 16.60
N THR A 908 31.74 -19.05 17.23
CA THR A 908 33.18 -18.83 17.16
C THR A 908 33.85 -20.08 16.63
N ILE A 909 34.66 -19.92 15.59
CA ILE A 909 35.37 -20.99 14.89
C ILE A 909 36.85 -20.64 14.88
N GLU A 910 37.70 -21.55 15.34
CA GLU A 910 39.14 -21.50 15.12
C GLU A 910 39.48 -22.24 13.82
N PHE A 911 40.35 -21.66 12.99
CA PHE A 911 40.74 -22.23 11.69
C PHE A 911 42.17 -21.87 11.28
#